data_AF-A0A3E2YSV7-F1
#
_entry.id   AF-A0A3E2YSV7-F1
#
_cell.length_a   1.000
_cell.length_b   1.000
_cell.length_c   1.000
_cell.angle_alpha   90.00
_cell.angle_beta   90.00
_cell.angle_gamma   90.00
#
_symmetry.space_group_name_H-M   'P 1'
#
loop_
_entity.id
_entity.type
_entity.pdbx_description
1 polymer ?
#
loop_
_entity_poly.entity_id
_entity_poly.type
_entity_poly.pdbx_seq_one_letter_code
_entity_poly.pdbx_strand_id
1 'polypeptide(L)'
;MTTHPDPAVRENPGGFPVAPAEPFAAPVAPQAGPVAPARPVEAVRHPDQGRSAPAGDWAHGPDTVPRATDTPGELQPYAELGLRDDEYDRIRHILGRRPTQTELAMYSIMWSEHCSYKSSKVHLRQFGEKAPPSDRMLAGIGENAGVVQVSDKLAVTFKVESHNHPSFVEPYQGAATGVGGIVRDILAMGARPVAVMDPLRFGAADHPDTARVLPGVVAGVGGYGNCLGLPNIGGEVVFDPCYQGNPLVNALCLGVLPVDRLQRKEATGPGNVVVLMGARTGRDGIGGVSVLASATFDEGSEQRRPSVQVGDPFMEKLLIEACLELYDAELVVGIQDLGGAGLTCALTETAASAGTGMRVWLERVPLREASMEPQEILASESQERMLLVVAPDKLEAVLKTAEKWGVWATAIGEVTAPSPDGQPGRLVITWRDQLVVDVPPGSLVDDGPVYARPMREPADLILLQADRAETLPRPSTPEALRETVLRMIASPNLADKTWVTEQYDRYVLGNTVLAQPEDSGVIRIDEGSGLGVALSLDGNGRYARLDPYHGTKLALAEAYRNVAVTGAKPIAVTNCLNFGSPEDPGVMWQFAEAVRGLADGCLELGIPVTGGNVSFYNQTGAAAIHPTPVVGVLGVLDDVAERVSMGFVPRAGGDHDQLFLLGETHVELSGSEWAWVTHEHLGGIPPQVDLARERQLADLLAEAARVGHLSSAHDLSDGGLAQSLVESCLRHGVGAQIAVPEQFTGGSMPFVFLFSESAGRALVSVPRGHEKAFTALCAERGVPWEFVGVTDPAGGGLEVRGQFRIDLEELRAVHGATLPRLFGGSEPAGASSAGPGVAPAATAAAVAPVPAVDTVEVAREAAPVAAPADQAAPEHTGSAVADGPVADDAPVPAEAGPTAPDAPGWAPERVDGAERATGPSGATDPDAGGADRSAAPDQR
;
A
#
# COMPACT_ATOMS: atom_id res chain seq x y z
N MET A 1 -12.60 12.09 -45.88
CA MET A 1 -12.99 12.33 -47.29
C MET A 1 -13.18 10.98 -47.97
N THR A 2 -14.10 10.89 -48.95
CA THR A 2 -14.14 9.88 -50.05
C THR A 2 -13.94 8.38 -49.71
N THR A 3 -14.98 7.56 -49.48
CA THR A 3 -15.95 6.91 -50.44
C THR A 3 -15.52 5.54 -51.00
N HIS A 4 -16.17 4.46 -50.50
CA HIS A 4 -16.86 3.31 -51.18
C HIS A 4 -16.44 2.80 -52.60
N PRO A 5 -16.94 1.62 -53.06
CA PRO A 5 -17.03 0.27 -52.46
C PRO A 5 -16.71 -0.87 -53.49
N ASP A 6 -16.82 -2.17 -53.15
CA ASP A 6 -17.52 -3.16 -54.01
C ASP A 6 -17.85 -4.53 -53.32
N PRO A 7 -19.04 -5.12 -53.51
CA PRO A 7 -19.39 -6.47 -53.03
C PRO A 7 -19.97 -7.45 -54.09
N ALA A 8 -19.62 -8.75 -54.03
CA ALA A 8 -20.36 -9.89 -54.63
C ALA A 8 -19.88 -11.21 -53.98
N VAL A 9 -20.67 -12.06 -53.31
CA VAL A 9 -21.93 -12.77 -53.64
C VAL A 9 -21.79 -13.84 -54.74
N ARG A 10 -21.75 -15.13 -54.33
CA ARG A 10 -22.61 -16.21 -54.85
C ARG A 10 -22.51 -17.51 -54.04
N GLU A 11 -23.58 -18.32 -54.08
CA GLU A 11 -23.86 -19.43 -53.16
C GLU A 11 -23.60 -20.83 -53.74
N ASN A 12 -23.41 -21.81 -52.84
CA ASN A 12 -23.87 -23.21 -52.91
C ASN A 12 -23.35 -24.17 -54.00
N PRO A 13 -23.56 -25.50 -53.86
CA PRO A 13 -23.57 -26.33 -52.64
C PRO A 13 -22.73 -27.64 -52.78
N GLY A 14 -22.44 -28.35 -51.69
CA GLY A 14 -21.89 -29.72 -51.77
C GLY A 14 -21.58 -30.35 -50.42
N GLY A 15 -22.26 -31.44 -50.07
CA GLY A 15 -22.02 -32.20 -48.83
C GLY A 15 -21.29 -33.53 -49.05
N PHE A 16 -21.25 -34.32 -47.97
CA PHE A 16 -20.65 -35.66 -47.79
C PHE A 16 -19.12 -35.72 -47.55
N PRO A 17 -18.62 -36.72 -46.77
CA PRO A 17 -19.29 -37.45 -45.68
C PRO A 17 -18.44 -37.56 -44.39
N VAL A 18 -19.09 -37.97 -43.30
CA VAL A 18 -18.42 -38.41 -42.06
C VAL A 18 -17.75 -39.77 -42.28
N ALA A 19 -16.51 -39.93 -41.82
CA ALA A 19 -15.84 -41.21 -41.64
C ALA A 19 -15.31 -41.31 -40.19
N PRO A 20 -15.42 -42.46 -39.50
CA PRO A 20 -14.98 -42.59 -38.12
C PRO A 20 -13.46 -42.78 -38.04
N ALA A 21 -12.83 -42.12 -37.07
CA ALA A 21 -11.42 -42.35 -36.74
C ALA A 21 -11.27 -43.57 -35.82
N GLU A 22 -10.33 -44.46 -36.12
CA GLU A 22 -9.95 -45.58 -35.27
C GLU A 22 -9.12 -45.12 -34.05
N PRO A 23 -9.15 -45.84 -32.92
CA PRO A 23 -8.51 -45.41 -31.67
C PRO A 23 -6.98 -45.56 -31.72
N PHE A 24 -6.28 -44.54 -31.23
CA PHE A 24 -4.82 -44.58 -31.04
C PHE A 24 -4.40 -45.58 -29.95
N ALA A 25 -3.28 -46.26 -30.19
CA ALA A 25 -2.72 -47.26 -29.30
C ALA A 25 -2.12 -46.64 -28.02
N ALA A 26 -2.28 -47.32 -26.88
CA ALA A 26 -1.74 -46.91 -25.59
C ALA A 26 -0.19 -47.03 -25.52
N PRO A 27 0.51 -46.12 -24.82
CA PRO A 27 1.95 -46.20 -24.62
C PRO A 27 2.34 -47.30 -23.62
N VAL A 28 3.48 -47.94 -23.88
CA VAL A 28 4.02 -49.06 -23.10
C VAL A 28 4.74 -48.56 -21.84
N ALA A 29 4.40 -49.11 -20.68
CA ALA A 29 5.09 -48.83 -19.42
C ALA A 29 6.47 -49.55 -19.33
N PRO A 30 7.52 -48.90 -18.76
CA PRO A 30 8.81 -49.53 -18.54
C PRO A 30 8.77 -50.55 -17.38
N GLN A 31 9.42 -51.71 -17.56
CA GLN A 31 9.50 -52.75 -16.54
C GLN A 31 10.57 -52.44 -15.49
N ALA A 32 10.20 -52.52 -14.21
CA ALA A 32 11.15 -52.48 -13.09
C ALA A 32 11.67 -53.89 -12.76
N GLY A 33 12.98 -54.03 -12.54
CA GLY A 33 13.63 -55.27 -12.13
C GLY A 33 13.45 -55.59 -10.63
N PRO A 34 13.74 -56.83 -10.19
CA PRO A 34 13.44 -57.30 -8.84
C PRO A 34 14.47 -56.82 -7.80
N VAL A 35 13.99 -56.34 -6.65
CA VAL A 35 14.80 -56.03 -5.46
C VAL A 35 14.53 -57.06 -4.36
N ALA A 36 15.58 -57.50 -3.67
CA ALA A 36 15.56 -58.57 -2.68
C ALA A 36 14.98 -58.12 -1.31
N PRO A 37 14.44 -59.05 -0.48
CA PRO A 37 13.77 -58.70 0.77
C PRO A 37 14.74 -58.41 1.92
N ALA A 38 14.52 -57.28 2.61
CA ALA A 38 15.17 -56.97 3.89
C ALA A 38 14.42 -57.62 5.08
N ARG A 39 15.17 -57.93 6.15
CA ARG A 39 14.66 -58.60 7.36
C ARG A 39 13.97 -57.62 8.33
N PRO A 40 13.01 -58.07 9.16
CA PRO A 40 12.39 -57.24 10.18
C PRO A 40 13.34 -56.98 11.35
N VAL A 41 13.22 -55.80 11.96
CA VAL A 41 13.87 -55.42 13.23
C VAL A 41 12.77 -55.18 14.27
N GLU A 42 12.97 -55.66 15.49
CA GLU A 42 11.95 -55.66 16.55
C GLU A 42 11.70 -54.26 17.13
N ALA A 43 10.44 -53.96 17.45
CA ALA A 43 10.03 -52.69 18.01
C ALA A 43 10.27 -52.62 19.54
N VAL A 44 11.06 -51.63 19.97
CA VAL A 44 11.20 -51.27 21.39
C VAL A 44 9.98 -50.48 21.83
N ARG A 45 9.31 -50.93 22.91
CA ARG A 45 8.17 -50.23 23.50
C ARG A 45 8.64 -49.19 24.53
N HIS A 46 8.22 -47.93 24.35
CA HIS A 46 8.09 -46.97 25.45
C HIS A 46 6.61 -46.68 25.71
N PRO A 47 6.19 -46.45 26.97
CA PRO A 47 4.78 -46.26 27.32
C PRO A 47 4.41 -44.78 27.24
N ASP A 48 3.46 -44.45 26.35
CA ASP A 48 2.87 -43.11 26.31
C ASP A 48 1.52 -43.09 27.05
N GLN A 49 1.27 -42.04 27.82
CA GLN A 49 0.06 -41.86 28.62
C GLN A 49 -0.83 -40.76 28.05
N GLY A 50 -1.80 -41.16 27.23
CA GLY A 50 -3.16 -40.63 27.30
C GLY A 50 -3.38 -39.18 26.88
N ARG A 51 -3.54 -38.97 25.57
CA ARG A 51 -4.70 -38.28 24.98
C ARG A 51 -4.77 -38.55 23.48
N SER A 52 -5.52 -39.57 23.07
CA SER A 52 -5.81 -39.84 21.66
C SER A 52 -6.78 -38.80 21.12
N ALA A 53 -6.38 -38.08 20.07
CA ALA A 53 -7.33 -37.38 19.21
C ALA A 53 -8.32 -38.40 18.61
N PRO A 54 -9.59 -38.03 18.38
CA PRO A 54 -10.54 -38.93 17.74
C PRO A 54 -10.19 -39.07 16.25
N ALA A 55 -9.47 -40.13 15.91
CA ALA A 55 -9.36 -40.57 14.52
C ALA A 55 -10.75 -41.01 14.04
N GLY A 56 -11.44 -40.10 13.34
CA GLY A 56 -12.80 -40.31 12.85
C GLY A 56 -12.89 -41.47 11.86
N ASP A 57 -13.78 -42.41 12.16
CA ASP A 57 -14.04 -43.61 11.37
C ASP A 57 -14.97 -43.25 10.17
N TRP A 58 -14.39 -42.68 9.11
CA TRP A 58 -15.14 -42.18 7.95
C TRP A 58 -15.55 -43.31 6.99
N ALA A 59 -16.85 -43.61 6.94
CA ALA A 59 -17.41 -44.58 6.01
C ALA A 59 -17.38 -44.08 4.54
N HIS A 60 -16.51 -44.72 3.74
CA HIS A 60 -16.49 -44.80 2.27
C HIS A 60 -16.97 -43.59 1.44
N GLY A 61 -16.04 -42.70 1.09
CA GLY A 61 -16.19 -41.72 -0.01
C GLY A 61 -16.28 -40.24 0.43
N PRO A 62 -16.23 -39.31 -0.53
CA PRO A 62 -16.38 -37.87 -0.24
C PRO A 62 -17.76 -37.53 0.31
N ASP A 63 -17.85 -36.44 1.05
CA ASP A 63 -19.12 -35.92 1.54
C ASP A 63 -19.87 -35.16 0.42
N THR A 64 -20.90 -35.78 -0.14
CA THR A 64 -21.63 -35.28 -1.32
C THR A 64 -22.95 -34.61 -0.96
N VAL A 65 -23.46 -33.77 -1.86
CA VAL A 65 -24.75 -33.07 -1.68
C VAL A 65 -25.93 -34.05 -1.42
N PRO A 66 -26.04 -35.21 -2.12
CA PRO A 66 -27.01 -36.24 -1.77
C PRO A 66 -26.81 -36.81 -0.36
N ARG A 67 -25.57 -37.18 0.03
CA ARG A 67 -25.28 -37.68 1.39
C ARG A 67 -25.67 -36.66 2.46
N ALA A 68 -25.34 -35.38 2.25
CA ALA A 68 -25.69 -34.30 3.15
C ALA A 68 -27.20 -34.05 3.28
N THR A 69 -27.98 -34.48 2.29
CA THR A 69 -29.45 -34.51 2.36
C THR A 69 -29.94 -35.70 3.20
N ASP A 70 -29.32 -36.88 3.03
CA ASP A 70 -29.70 -38.13 3.70
C ASP A 70 -29.21 -38.23 5.17
N THR A 71 -28.20 -37.45 5.57
CA THR A 71 -27.63 -37.48 6.94
C THR A 71 -27.74 -36.15 7.71
N PRO A 72 -28.96 -35.57 7.89
CA PRO A 72 -29.15 -34.25 8.50
C PRO A 72 -28.76 -34.15 9.99
N GLY A 73 -28.49 -35.28 10.65
CA GLY A 73 -28.03 -35.35 12.04
C GLY A 73 -26.54 -35.68 12.20
N GLU A 74 -25.76 -35.78 11.11
CA GLU A 74 -24.31 -35.97 11.16
C GLU A 74 -23.65 -34.69 11.73
N LEU A 75 -22.80 -34.85 12.75
CA LEU A 75 -22.12 -33.73 13.41
C LEU A 75 -20.96 -33.22 12.54
N GLN A 76 -20.78 -31.91 12.47
CA GLN A 76 -19.73 -31.26 11.67
C GLN A 76 -18.92 -30.28 12.54
N PRO A 77 -17.59 -30.14 12.33
CA PRO A 77 -16.69 -29.35 13.18
C PRO A 77 -16.71 -27.85 12.83
N TYR A 78 -17.90 -27.25 12.70
CA TYR A 78 -18.03 -25.85 12.25
C TYR A 78 -17.35 -24.84 13.19
N ALA A 79 -17.36 -25.11 14.50
CA ALA A 79 -16.69 -24.28 15.50
C ALA A 79 -15.15 -24.31 15.39
N GLU A 80 -14.57 -25.45 14.97
CA GLU A 80 -13.12 -25.57 14.70
C GLU A 80 -12.72 -24.80 13.42
N LEU A 81 -13.69 -24.53 12.54
CA LEU A 81 -13.57 -23.71 11.34
C LEU A 81 -13.94 -22.22 11.59
N GLY A 82 -14.06 -21.80 12.85
CA GLY A 82 -14.33 -20.40 13.23
C GLY A 82 -15.76 -19.91 13.03
N LEU A 83 -16.71 -20.80 12.69
CA LEU A 83 -18.13 -20.45 12.59
C LEU A 83 -18.84 -20.56 13.94
N ARG A 84 -19.76 -19.63 14.20
CA ARG A 84 -20.66 -19.65 15.36
C ARG A 84 -21.88 -20.54 15.14
N ASP A 85 -22.57 -20.91 16.23
CA ASP A 85 -23.78 -21.73 16.17
C ASP A 85 -24.88 -21.10 15.29
N ASP A 86 -25.09 -19.78 15.40
CA ASP A 86 -26.07 -19.03 14.61
C ASP A 86 -25.67 -18.89 13.14
N GLU A 87 -24.37 -18.74 12.86
CA GLU A 87 -23.83 -18.76 11.50
C GLU A 87 -24.05 -20.14 10.85
N TYR A 88 -23.76 -21.23 11.57
CA TYR A 88 -23.99 -22.60 11.09
C TYR A 88 -25.47 -22.92 10.87
N ASP A 89 -26.36 -22.58 11.80
CA ASP A 89 -27.80 -22.77 11.62
C ASP A 89 -28.36 -21.93 10.44
N ARG A 90 -27.81 -20.74 10.19
CA ARG A 90 -28.16 -19.93 9.01
C ARG A 90 -27.71 -20.61 7.70
N ILE A 91 -26.50 -21.18 7.65
CA ILE A 91 -26.01 -21.98 6.50
C ILE A 91 -26.96 -23.16 6.24
N ARG A 92 -27.36 -23.89 7.29
CA ARG A 92 -28.32 -24.99 7.16
C ARG A 92 -29.68 -24.54 6.62
N HIS A 93 -30.15 -23.36 7.02
CA HIS A 93 -31.40 -22.78 6.53
C HIS A 93 -31.30 -22.40 5.05
N ILE A 94 -30.22 -21.74 4.64
CA ILE A 94 -29.94 -21.35 3.24
C ILE A 94 -29.92 -22.57 2.31
N LEU A 95 -29.27 -23.66 2.74
CA LEU A 95 -29.14 -24.88 1.93
C LEU A 95 -30.35 -25.81 2.00
N GLY A 96 -31.21 -25.68 3.03
CA GLY A 96 -32.32 -26.60 3.31
C GLY A 96 -31.90 -27.99 3.81
N ARG A 97 -30.61 -28.17 4.13
CA ARG A 97 -29.95 -29.41 4.57
C ARG A 97 -28.69 -29.06 5.38
N ARG A 98 -27.94 -30.04 5.88
CA ARG A 98 -26.57 -29.74 6.35
C ARG A 98 -25.67 -29.42 5.13
N PRO A 99 -24.66 -28.54 5.26
CA PRO A 99 -23.64 -28.38 4.22
C PRO A 99 -22.84 -29.67 4.05
N THR A 100 -22.23 -29.88 2.88
CA THR A 100 -21.12 -30.83 2.75
C THR A 100 -19.89 -30.31 3.52
N GLN A 101 -18.89 -31.16 3.78
CA GLN A 101 -17.60 -30.70 4.31
C GLN A 101 -16.99 -29.58 3.44
N THR A 102 -17.12 -29.69 2.12
CA THR A 102 -16.61 -28.70 1.16
C THR A 102 -17.37 -27.38 1.24
N GLU A 103 -18.71 -27.42 1.25
CA GLU A 103 -19.53 -26.22 1.43
C GLU A 103 -19.30 -25.55 2.78
N LEU A 104 -19.16 -26.33 3.86
CA LEU A 104 -18.90 -25.80 5.19
C LEU A 104 -17.56 -25.06 5.26
N ALA A 105 -16.53 -25.60 4.60
CA ALA A 105 -15.25 -24.91 4.45
C ALA A 105 -15.39 -23.61 3.65
N MET A 106 -16.13 -23.64 2.53
CA MET A 106 -16.39 -22.43 1.73
C MET A 106 -17.10 -21.33 2.54
N TYR A 107 -18.15 -21.68 3.30
CA TYR A 107 -18.84 -20.72 4.18
C TYR A 107 -17.96 -20.21 5.32
N SER A 108 -17.19 -21.08 5.98
CA SER A 108 -16.21 -20.69 7.01
C SER A 108 -15.25 -19.61 6.51
N ILE A 109 -14.74 -19.80 5.30
CA ILE A 109 -13.77 -18.90 4.69
C ILE A 109 -14.44 -17.59 4.25
N MET A 110 -15.54 -17.65 3.49
CA MET A 110 -16.19 -16.45 2.96
C MET A 110 -16.89 -15.62 4.04
N TRP A 111 -17.35 -16.25 5.13
CA TRP A 111 -17.94 -15.56 6.29
C TRP A 111 -16.90 -15.28 7.42
N SER A 112 -15.61 -15.47 7.15
CA SER A 112 -14.52 -14.98 8.02
C SER A 112 -14.53 -13.45 8.12
N GLU A 113 -13.89 -12.86 9.13
CA GLU A 113 -13.81 -11.40 9.24
C GLU A 113 -13.05 -10.79 8.06
N HIS A 114 -11.96 -11.45 7.63
CA HIS A 114 -11.10 -11.00 6.53
C HIS A 114 -11.80 -10.98 5.16
N CYS A 115 -12.64 -11.97 4.82
CA CYS A 115 -13.40 -11.93 3.55
C CYS A 115 -14.71 -11.14 3.65
N SER A 116 -15.49 -11.31 4.71
CA SER A 116 -16.85 -10.73 4.78
C SER A 116 -16.89 -9.29 5.29
N TYR A 117 -15.83 -8.82 5.94
CA TYR A 117 -15.78 -7.54 6.66
C TYR A 117 -16.93 -7.41 7.68
N LYS A 118 -17.36 -8.52 8.29
CA LYS A 118 -18.62 -8.61 9.05
C LYS A 118 -18.76 -7.62 10.20
N SER A 119 -17.66 -7.14 10.80
CA SER A 119 -17.65 -6.15 11.87
C SER A 119 -17.37 -4.72 11.36
N SER A 120 -16.68 -4.55 10.23
CA SER A 120 -16.31 -3.24 9.67
C SER A 120 -17.31 -2.70 8.64
N LYS A 121 -17.99 -3.56 7.87
CA LYS A 121 -18.87 -3.24 6.73
C LYS A 121 -19.97 -2.22 7.04
N VAL A 122 -20.45 -2.14 8.30
CA VAL A 122 -21.43 -1.11 8.71
C VAL A 122 -20.84 0.29 8.81
N HIS A 123 -19.56 0.42 9.15
CA HIS A 123 -18.86 1.70 9.27
C HIS A 123 -18.28 2.17 7.92
N LEU A 124 -17.72 1.25 7.14
CA LEU A 124 -17.08 1.53 5.85
C LEU A 124 -18.03 2.16 4.81
N ARG A 125 -19.35 1.97 4.96
CA ARG A 125 -20.39 2.65 4.16
C ARG A 125 -20.23 4.17 4.13
N GLN A 126 -19.67 4.77 5.18
CA GLN A 126 -19.39 6.20 5.22
C GLN A 126 -18.50 6.67 4.07
N PHE A 127 -17.59 5.85 3.55
CA PHE A 127 -16.76 6.21 2.39
C PHE A 127 -17.57 6.37 1.10
N GLY A 128 -18.68 5.65 0.95
CA GLY A 128 -19.64 5.83 -0.15
C GLY A 128 -20.67 6.93 0.14
N GLU A 129 -21.24 6.95 1.35
CA GLU A 129 -22.25 7.93 1.78
C GLU A 129 -21.72 9.37 1.84
N LYS A 130 -20.42 9.55 2.13
CA LYS A 130 -19.71 10.83 2.19
C LYS A 130 -18.70 11.00 1.05
N ALA A 131 -18.80 10.19 -0.01
CA ALA A 131 -17.91 10.32 -1.16
C ALA A 131 -18.02 11.75 -1.76
N PRO A 132 -16.93 12.53 -1.83
CA PRO A 132 -16.96 13.79 -2.57
C PRO A 132 -17.18 13.50 -4.06
N PRO A 133 -17.90 14.37 -4.80
CA PRO A 133 -18.06 14.22 -6.24
C PRO A 133 -16.71 14.18 -6.96
N SER A 134 -16.51 13.19 -7.83
CA SER A 134 -15.26 13.04 -8.59
C SER A 134 -15.55 12.58 -10.02
N ASP A 135 -15.24 13.45 -10.97
CA ASP A 135 -15.31 13.15 -12.41
C ASP A 135 -14.15 12.23 -12.87
N ARG A 136 -13.22 11.88 -11.97
CA ARG A 136 -12.05 11.03 -12.25
C ARG A 136 -12.27 9.56 -11.86
N MET A 137 -13.27 9.21 -11.06
CA MET A 137 -13.45 7.84 -10.60
C MET A 137 -14.03 6.96 -11.73
N LEU A 138 -13.27 5.98 -12.21
CA LEU A 138 -13.72 5.00 -13.21
C LEU A 138 -14.24 3.71 -12.57
N ALA A 139 -13.62 3.30 -11.47
CA ALA A 139 -14.04 2.18 -10.63
C ALA A 139 -13.70 2.49 -9.17
N GLY A 140 -14.54 2.08 -8.23
CA GLY A 140 -14.36 2.36 -6.80
C GLY A 140 -14.67 1.14 -5.93
N ILE A 141 -15.10 1.41 -4.69
CA ILE A 141 -15.42 0.39 -3.67
C ILE A 141 -16.37 -0.68 -4.24
N GLY A 142 -15.91 -1.92 -4.31
CA GLY A 142 -16.64 -3.09 -4.84
C GLY A 142 -15.85 -3.87 -5.90
N GLU A 143 -15.03 -3.16 -6.68
CA GLU A 143 -14.01 -3.76 -7.55
C GLU A 143 -12.74 -4.13 -6.76
N ASN A 144 -11.83 -4.90 -7.38
CA ASN A 144 -10.64 -5.42 -6.67
C ASN A 144 -9.68 -4.31 -6.24
N ALA A 145 -9.51 -3.27 -7.07
CA ALA A 145 -8.82 -2.04 -6.74
C ALA A 145 -9.53 -0.84 -7.40
N GLY A 146 -9.43 0.33 -6.76
CA GLY A 146 -10.03 1.56 -7.28
C GLY A 146 -9.22 2.14 -8.44
N VAL A 147 -9.90 2.76 -9.40
CA VAL A 147 -9.31 3.25 -10.67
C VAL A 147 -9.68 4.71 -10.88
N VAL A 148 -8.66 5.54 -11.07
CA VAL A 148 -8.75 7.00 -11.16
C VAL A 148 -8.16 7.47 -12.48
N GLN A 149 -8.95 8.21 -13.26
CA GLN A 149 -8.53 8.83 -14.49
C GLN A 149 -7.57 10.00 -14.21
N VAL A 150 -6.39 9.94 -14.84
CA VAL A 150 -5.33 10.95 -14.71
C VAL A 150 -5.23 11.84 -15.95
N SER A 151 -5.60 11.32 -17.13
CA SER A 151 -5.77 12.08 -18.38
C SER A 151 -6.86 11.49 -19.28
N ASP A 152 -7.18 12.13 -20.40
CA ASP A 152 -8.16 11.63 -21.40
C ASP A 152 -7.90 10.20 -21.88
N LYS A 153 -6.66 9.70 -21.77
CA LYS A 153 -6.23 8.39 -22.28
C LYS A 153 -5.76 7.42 -21.21
N LEU A 154 -5.26 7.93 -20.07
CA LEU A 154 -4.66 7.12 -19.03
C LEU A 154 -5.44 7.20 -17.72
N ALA A 155 -5.56 6.05 -17.10
CA ALA A 155 -5.99 5.89 -15.73
C ALA A 155 -4.89 5.21 -14.91
N VAL A 156 -5.03 5.33 -13.59
CA VAL A 156 -4.15 4.76 -12.58
C VAL A 156 -5.00 4.00 -11.58
N THR A 157 -4.49 2.86 -11.13
CA THR A 157 -5.06 2.11 -10.02
C THR A 157 -4.01 1.97 -8.92
N PHE A 158 -4.45 2.03 -7.67
CA PHE A 158 -3.60 1.88 -6.50
C PHE A 158 -4.44 1.35 -5.34
N LYS A 159 -3.84 0.45 -4.56
CA LYS A 159 -4.46 -0.20 -3.40
C LYS A 159 -3.36 -0.57 -2.43
N VAL A 160 -3.66 -0.52 -1.13
CA VAL A 160 -2.81 -1.02 -0.05
C VAL A 160 -3.51 -2.16 0.69
N GLU A 161 -2.78 -3.23 0.95
CA GLU A 161 -3.20 -4.40 1.73
C GLU A 161 -2.26 -4.68 2.90
N SER A 162 -2.58 -5.70 3.71
CA SER A 162 -1.81 -6.12 4.89
C SER A 162 -1.56 -7.63 4.90
N HIS A 163 -0.36 -8.05 5.29
CA HIS A 163 -0.02 -9.46 5.53
C HIS A 163 0.65 -9.68 6.92
N ASN A 164 0.08 -9.01 7.92
CA ASN A 164 0.57 -8.92 9.32
C ASN A 164 0.83 -10.30 9.96
N HIS A 165 -0.23 -11.13 10.13
CA HIS A 165 -0.10 -12.41 10.84
C HIS A 165 0.87 -13.39 10.15
N PRO A 166 0.85 -13.58 8.82
CA PRO A 166 1.87 -14.39 8.13
C PRO A 166 3.28 -13.85 8.34
N SER A 167 3.49 -12.54 8.22
CA SER A 167 4.81 -11.91 8.39
C SER A 167 5.35 -11.96 9.83
N PHE A 168 4.51 -12.19 10.82
CA PHE A 168 4.99 -12.48 12.18
C PHE A 168 5.54 -13.91 12.31
N VAL A 169 4.85 -14.88 11.69
CA VAL A 169 5.16 -16.32 11.77
C VAL A 169 6.33 -16.72 10.87
N GLU A 170 6.34 -16.22 9.63
CA GLU A 170 7.41 -16.40 8.64
C GLU A 170 7.61 -15.05 7.92
N PRO A 171 8.59 -14.25 8.38
CA PRO A 171 8.71 -12.87 7.95
C PRO A 171 9.04 -12.68 6.46
N TYR A 172 9.83 -13.58 5.87
CA TYR A 172 10.21 -13.45 4.46
C TYR A 172 9.04 -13.77 3.55
N GLN A 173 8.40 -14.92 3.76
CA GLN A 173 7.31 -15.38 2.92
C GLN A 173 6.06 -14.52 3.10
N GLY A 174 5.71 -14.15 4.34
CA GLY A 174 4.59 -13.25 4.60
C GLY A 174 4.76 -11.87 3.94
N ALA A 175 5.97 -11.31 3.93
CA ALA A 175 6.19 -10.05 3.22
C ALA A 175 6.16 -10.22 1.69
N ALA A 176 6.82 -11.26 1.18
CA ALA A 176 6.89 -11.56 -0.25
C ALA A 176 5.51 -11.83 -0.87
N THR A 177 4.68 -12.67 -0.25
CA THR A 177 3.32 -12.96 -0.73
C THR A 177 2.37 -11.79 -0.53
N GLY A 178 2.64 -10.90 0.44
CA GLY A 178 1.95 -9.61 0.56
C GLY A 178 2.17 -8.71 -0.65
N VAL A 179 3.40 -8.61 -1.16
CA VAL A 179 3.71 -7.88 -2.40
C VAL A 179 3.07 -8.55 -3.62
N GLY A 180 3.13 -9.89 -3.74
CA GLY A 180 2.49 -10.61 -4.85
C GLY A 180 0.96 -10.48 -4.86
N GLY A 181 0.30 -10.54 -3.70
CA GLY A 181 -1.15 -10.35 -3.59
C GLY A 181 -1.61 -9.02 -4.21
N ILE A 182 -1.01 -7.91 -3.74
CA ILE A 182 -1.38 -6.57 -4.18
C ILE A 182 -1.03 -6.29 -5.64
N VAL A 183 0.00 -6.95 -6.19
CA VAL A 183 0.34 -6.88 -7.62
C VAL A 183 -0.73 -7.55 -8.49
N ARG A 184 -1.34 -8.65 -8.02
CA ARG A 184 -2.41 -9.35 -8.75
C ARG A 184 -3.75 -8.60 -8.73
N ASP A 185 -4.10 -7.92 -7.64
CA ASP A 185 -5.25 -7.00 -7.60
C ASP A 185 -5.19 -5.95 -8.72
N ILE A 186 -4.03 -5.31 -8.84
CA ILE A 186 -3.75 -4.26 -9.82
C ILE A 186 -3.80 -4.83 -11.25
N LEU A 187 -3.25 -6.04 -11.44
CA LEU A 187 -3.32 -6.75 -12.72
C LEU A 187 -4.76 -7.12 -13.12
N ALA A 188 -5.61 -7.50 -12.17
CA ALA A 188 -7.01 -7.85 -12.40
C ALA A 188 -7.84 -6.68 -12.94
N MET A 189 -7.48 -5.44 -12.60
CA MET A 189 -8.14 -4.23 -13.13
C MET A 189 -7.77 -3.91 -14.59
N GLY A 190 -6.87 -4.67 -15.22
CA GLY A 190 -6.36 -4.40 -16.58
C GLY A 190 -5.07 -3.57 -16.62
N ALA A 191 -4.50 -3.25 -15.45
CA ALA A 191 -3.34 -2.38 -15.34
C ALA A 191 -2.02 -3.14 -15.39
N ARG A 192 -0.98 -2.47 -15.89
CA ARG A 192 0.41 -2.90 -15.70
C ARG A 192 0.87 -2.35 -14.35
N PRO A 193 1.29 -3.20 -13.39
CA PRO A 193 2.03 -2.76 -12.20
C PRO A 193 3.30 -1.99 -12.60
N VAL A 194 3.54 -0.84 -11.97
CA VAL A 194 4.70 0.04 -12.27
C VAL A 194 5.52 0.46 -11.06
N ALA A 195 4.99 0.34 -9.84
CA ALA A 195 5.72 0.61 -8.60
C ALA A 195 5.05 -0.06 -7.39
N VAL A 196 5.79 -0.17 -6.28
CA VAL A 196 5.30 -0.64 -4.97
C VAL A 196 5.78 0.28 -3.83
N MET A 197 5.12 0.20 -2.68
CA MET A 197 5.51 0.86 -1.43
C MET A 197 5.15 0.00 -0.22
N ASP A 198 5.92 0.07 0.87
CA ASP A 198 5.73 -0.76 2.08
C ASP A 198 5.74 0.07 3.38
N PRO A 199 4.57 0.29 4.03
CA PRO A 199 4.52 0.97 5.32
C PRO A 199 4.53 -0.05 6.48
N LEU A 200 5.70 -0.21 7.09
CA LEU A 200 6.07 -1.29 8.02
C LEU A 200 6.12 -0.82 9.49
N ARG A 201 5.46 -1.55 10.40
CA ARG A 201 5.48 -1.29 11.85
C ARG A 201 6.03 -2.49 12.60
N PHE A 202 7.00 -2.26 13.48
CA PHE A 202 7.65 -3.29 14.28
C PHE A 202 7.65 -2.93 15.77
N GLY A 203 8.01 -3.93 16.60
CA GLY A 203 8.24 -3.75 18.03
C GLY A 203 9.38 -2.78 18.35
N ALA A 204 9.86 -2.79 19.60
CA ALA A 204 11.02 -1.98 19.97
C ALA A 204 12.24 -2.39 19.12
N ALA A 205 12.98 -1.41 18.60
CA ALA A 205 14.02 -1.64 17.58
C ALA A 205 15.22 -2.48 18.10
N ASP A 206 15.47 -2.44 19.41
CA ASP A 206 16.51 -3.21 20.10
C ASP A 206 16.01 -4.55 20.67
N HIS A 207 14.71 -4.86 20.53
CA HIS A 207 14.15 -6.12 21.03
C HIS A 207 14.64 -7.32 20.18
N PRO A 208 15.03 -8.45 20.79
CA PRO A 208 15.56 -9.61 20.07
C PRO A 208 14.62 -10.17 18.99
N ASP A 209 13.31 -10.07 19.19
CA ASP A 209 12.33 -10.55 18.21
C ASP A 209 12.20 -9.60 17.00
N THR A 210 12.39 -8.29 17.19
CA THR A 210 12.43 -7.33 16.09
C THR A 210 13.62 -7.61 15.16
N ALA A 211 14.77 -8.00 15.72
CA ALA A 211 15.94 -8.46 14.97
C ALA A 211 15.72 -9.80 14.21
N ARG A 212 14.69 -10.58 14.54
CA ARG A 212 14.23 -11.73 13.74
C ARG A 212 13.27 -11.30 12.64
N VAL A 213 12.26 -10.50 12.98
CA VAL A 213 11.16 -10.18 12.06
C VAL A 213 11.60 -9.21 10.96
N LEU A 214 12.16 -8.05 11.34
CA LEU A 214 12.42 -6.95 10.41
C LEU A 214 13.34 -7.35 9.24
N PRO A 215 14.50 -8.00 9.44
CA PRO A 215 15.37 -8.37 8.33
C PRO A 215 14.72 -9.38 7.37
N GLY A 216 13.87 -10.27 7.89
CA GLY A 216 13.12 -11.21 7.06
C GLY A 216 12.05 -10.51 6.23
N VAL A 217 11.26 -9.59 6.82
CA VAL A 217 10.28 -8.78 6.08
C VAL A 217 10.95 -7.99 4.95
N VAL A 218 12.02 -7.25 5.26
CA VAL A 218 12.75 -6.44 4.26
C VAL A 218 13.30 -7.32 3.14
N ALA A 219 13.92 -8.46 3.47
CA ALA A 219 14.38 -9.41 2.46
C ALA A 219 13.23 -10.00 1.62
N GLY A 220 12.03 -10.17 2.18
CA GLY A 220 10.83 -10.64 1.48
C GLY A 220 10.28 -9.61 0.50
N VAL A 221 10.09 -8.35 0.94
CA VAL A 221 9.66 -7.23 0.09
C VAL A 221 10.60 -7.04 -1.09
N GLY A 222 11.90 -6.90 -0.81
CA GLY A 222 12.93 -6.75 -1.84
C GLY A 222 13.03 -7.99 -2.73
N GLY A 223 12.97 -9.19 -2.14
CA GLY A 223 13.01 -10.46 -2.88
C GLY A 223 11.93 -10.59 -3.95
N TYR A 224 10.69 -10.19 -3.63
CA TYR A 224 9.58 -10.26 -4.58
C TYR A 224 9.58 -9.09 -5.58
N GLY A 225 9.65 -7.84 -5.10
CA GLY A 225 9.60 -6.64 -5.95
C GLY A 225 10.74 -6.56 -6.96
N ASN A 226 11.97 -6.88 -6.53
CA ASN A 226 13.15 -6.85 -7.41
C ASN A 226 13.06 -7.93 -8.50
N CYS A 227 12.51 -9.12 -8.19
CA CYS A 227 12.36 -10.21 -9.16
C CYS A 227 11.23 -9.95 -10.18
N LEU A 228 10.15 -9.29 -9.78
CA LEU A 228 9.12 -8.79 -10.71
C LEU A 228 9.64 -7.67 -11.64
N GLY A 229 10.67 -6.94 -11.20
CA GLY A 229 11.13 -5.71 -11.84
C GLY A 229 10.16 -4.56 -11.59
N LEU A 230 9.74 -4.38 -10.33
CA LEU A 230 8.98 -3.22 -9.85
C LEU A 230 9.85 -2.38 -8.92
N PRO A 231 9.97 -1.06 -9.13
CA PRO A 231 10.67 -0.18 -8.20
C PRO A 231 9.83 -0.01 -6.94
N ASN A 232 10.48 -0.10 -5.79
CA ASN A 232 9.94 0.43 -4.55
C ASN A 232 10.23 1.93 -4.50
N ILE A 233 9.19 2.75 -4.32
CA ILE A 233 9.26 4.22 -4.42
C ILE A 233 9.04 4.95 -3.09
N GLY A 234 8.83 4.22 -1.99
CA GLY A 234 8.66 4.79 -0.66
C GLY A 234 7.87 3.88 0.29
N GLY A 235 7.56 4.39 1.47
CA GLY A 235 6.94 3.64 2.55
C GLY A 235 7.30 4.23 3.91
N GLU A 236 7.00 3.50 4.97
CA GLU A 236 7.25 3.90 6.36
C GLU A 236 8.01 2.79 7.08
N VAL A 237 8.86 3.13 8.06
CA VAL A 237 9.43 2.15 8.99
C VAL A 237 9.39 2.72 10.40
N VAL A 238 8.41 2.25 11.17
CA VAL A 238 8.09 2.73 12.52
C VAL A 238 8.30 1.63 13.55
N PHE A 239 8.88 2.00 14.70
CA PHE A 239 9.15 1.14 15.84
C PHE A 239 8.36 1.61 17.06
N ASP A 240 7.55 0.71 17.63
CA ASP A 240 6.86 0.95 18.89
C ASP A 240 6.62 -0.38 19.64
N PRO A 241 6.83 -0.46 20.97
CA PRO A 241 6.59 -1.68 21.74
C PRO A 241 5.20 -2.30 21.56
N CYS A 242 4.16 -1.53 21.21
CA CYS A 242 2.81 -2.08 21.01
C CYS A 242 2.70 -3.09 19.85
N TYR A 243 3.60 -3.04 18.86
CA TYR A 243 3.60 -3.97 17.72
C TYR A 243 4.44 -5.25 17.97
N GLN A 244 5.01 -5.44 19.17
CA GLN A 244 6.02 -6.49 19.40
C GLN A 244 5.54 -7.92 19.09
N GLY A 245 4.25 -8.23 19.32
CA GLY A 245 3.64 -9.52 18.96
C GLY A 245 2.73 -9.47 17.72
N ASN A 246 2.59 -8.30 17.09
CA ASN A 246 1.72 -8.05 15.93
C ASN A 246 2.38 -6.96 15.05
N PRO A 247 3.48 -7.27 14.34
CA PRO A 247 4.06 -6.36 13.36
C PRO A 247 3.05 -6.11 12.24
N LEU A 248 3.05 -4.90 11.69
CA LEU A 248 2.22 -4.56 10.54
C LEU A 248 3.10 -4.55 9.30
N VAL A 249 2.73 -5.39 8.33
CA VAL A 249 3.44 -5.51 7.06
C VAL A 249 2.42 -5.26 5.98
N ASN A 250 2.36 -4.01 5.57
CA ASN A 250 1.47 -3.56 4.52
C ASN A 250 2.24 -3.46 3.21
N ALA A 251 1.54 -3.67 2.09
CA ALA A 251 2.08 -3.51 0.75
C ALA A 251 1.08 -2.74 -0.11
N LEU A 252 1.57 -1.73 -0.82
CA LEU A 252 0.85 -1.01 -1.85
C LEU A 252 1.44 -1.37 -3.21
N CYS A 253 0.60 -1.45 -4.24
CA CYS A 253 1.03 -1.42 -5.62
C CYS A 253 0.31 -0.33 -6.41
N LEU A 254 1.05 0.28 -7.35
CA LEU A 254 0.60 1.28 -8.30
C LEU A 254 0.60 0.65 -9.70
N GLY A 255 -0.50 0.79 -10.46
CA GLY A 255 -0.60 0.34 -11.83
C GLY A 255 -1.17 1.39 -12.79
N VAL A 256 -0.75 1.31 -14.05
CA VAL A 256 -1.18 2.22 -15.13
C VAL A 256 -1.91 1.45 -16.22
N LEU A 257 -3.00 2.02 -16.74
CA LEU A 257 -3.77 1.46 -17.85
C LEU A 257 -4.29 2.54 -18.81
N PRO A 258 -4.45 2.21 -20.11
CA PRO A 258 -5.37 2.93 -20.98
C PRO A 258 -6.79 2.89 -20.41
N VAL A 259 -7.54 3.99 -20.51
CA VAL A 259 -8.91 4.12 -19.98
C VAL A 259 -9.87 3.07 -20.56
N ASP A 260 -9.67 2.69 -21.83
CA ASP A 260 -10.44 1.68 -22.56
C ASP A 260 -10.03 0.23 -22.24
N ARG A 261 -8.91 0.00 -21.54
CA ARG A 261 -8.46 -1.35 -21.12
C ARG A 261 -9.07 -1.79 -19.79
N LEU A 262 -9.83 -0.94 -19.09
CA LEU A 262 -10.41 -1.26 -17.77
C LEU A 262 -11.19 -2.58 -17.79
N GLN A 263 -10.71 -3.57 -17.04
CA GLN A 263 -11.34 -4.88 -16.92
C GLN A 263 -12.38 -4.91 -15.79
N ARG A 264 -13.26 -5.91 -15.83
CA ARG A 264 -14.26 -6.20 -14.79
C ARG A 264 -14.15 -7.65 -14.34
N LYS A 265 -14.65 -7.93 -13.14
CA LYS A 265 -14.73 -9.30 -12.60
C LYS A 265 -16.01 -10.08 -12.88
N GLU A 266 -17.01 -9.48 -13.54
CA GLU A 266 -18.33 -10.11 -13.74
C GLU A 266 -18.28 -11.37 -14.66
N ALA A 267 -18.74 -12.52 -14.19
CA ALA A 267 -18.94 -13.73 -15.02
C ALA A 267 -20.20 -13.64 -15.89
N THR A 268 -20.19 -12.74 -16.87
CA THR A 268 -21.27 -12.62 -17.84
C THR A 268 -21.16 -13.67 -18.97
N GLY A 269 -22.27 -13.90 -19.67
CA GLY A 269 -22.33 -14.80 -20.84
C GLY A 269 -22.38 -16.28 -20.49
N PRO A 270 -23.57 -16.86 -20.23
CA PRO A 270 -23.72 -18.30 -20.06
C PRO A 270 -23.17 -19.09 -21.25
N GLY A 271 -22.38 -20.14 -20.95
CA GLY A 271 -21.61 -20.90 -21.94
C GLY A 271 -20.15 -20.41 -22.11
N ASN A 272 -19.77 -19.25 -21.54
CA ASN A 272 -18.36 -18.87 -21.45
C ASN A 272 -17.58 -19.85 -20.59
N VAL A 273 -16.31 -20.07 -20.95
CA VAL A 273 -15.41 -21.04 -20.34
C VAL A 273 -14.72 -20.39 -19.15
N VAL A 274 -14.69 -21.08 -18.02
CA VAL A 274 -13.93 -20.69 -16.83
C VAL A 274 -12.56 -21.33 -16.90
N VAL A 275 -11.51 -20.51 -16.97
CA VAL A 275 -10.12 -20.91 -17.12
C VAL A 275 -9.35 -20.52 -15.86
N LEU A 276 -8.60 -21.46 -15.29
CA LEU A 276 -7.59 -21.17 -14.28
C LEU A 276 -6.24 -21.01 -14.96
N MET A 277 -5.55 -19.90 -14.73
CA MET A 277 -4.23 -19.59 -15.27
C MET A 277 -3.23 -19.32 -14.15
N GLY A 278 -1.96 -19.71 -14.33
CA GLY A 278 -0.88 -19.44 -13.37
C GLY A 278 -0.22 -20.70 -12.78
N ALA A 279 0.11 -20.66 -11.50
CA ALA A 279 0.76 -21.76 -10.78
C ALA A 279 -0.20 -22.95 -10.51
N ARG A 280 0.39 -24.10 -10.15
CA ARG A 280 -0.37 -25.30 -9.73
C ARG A 280 -0.84 -25.18 -8.29
N THR A 281 -2.05 -25.65 -8.03
CA THR A 281 -2.71 -25.61 -6.72
C THR A 281 -2.10 -26.65 -5.77
N GLY A 282 -1.64 -26.22 -4.60
CA GLY A 282 -1.04 -27.03 -3.54
C GLY A 282 -1.67 -26.77 -2.17
N ARG A 283 -1.19 -27.43 -1.12
CA ARG A 283 -1.69 -27.28 0.27
C ARG A 283 -1.23 -25.98 0.97
N ASP A 284 -1.18 -24.87 0.24
CA ASP A 284 -0.66 -23.59 0.71
C ASP A 284 -1.78 -22.77 1.35
N GLY A 285 -1.51 -22.15 2.51
CA GLY A 285 -2.42 -21.19 3.17
C GLY A 285 -3.78 -21.73 3.62
N ILE A 286 -4.06 -23.04 3.57
CA ILE A 286 -5.39 -23.58 3.94
C ILE A 286 -5.73 -23.22 5.39
N GLY A 287 -6.76 -22.39 5.57
CA GLY A 287 -7.18 -21.86 6.88
C GLY A 287 -6.50 -20.54 7.30
N GLY A 288 -5.67 -19.94 6.45
CA GLY A 288 -5.02 -18.65 6.70
C GLY A 288 -6.04 -17.55 7.00
N VAL A 289 -6.95 -17.33 6.07
CA VAL A 289 -8.04 -16.33 6.19
C VAL A 289 -8.98 -16.57 7.39
N SER A 290 -9.45 -17.81 7.61
CA SER A 290 -10.48 -18.09 8.63
C SER A 290 -9.95 -18.41 10.03
N VAL A 291 -8.70 -18.90 10.17
CA VAL A 291 -8.14 -19.36 11.46
C VAL A 291 -6.88 -18.58 11.89
N LEU A 292 -6.10 -18.02 10.96
CA LEU A 292 -4.92 -17.20 11.30
C LEU A 292 -5.24 -15.70 11.33
N ALA A 293 -5.86 -15.16 10.29
CA ALA A 293 -6.15 -13.72 10.17
C ALA A 293 -7.43 -13.27 10.89
N SER A 294 -8.32 -14.19 11.26
CA SER A 294 -9.58 -13.91 11.96
C SER A 294 -9.57 -14.28 13.46
N ALA A 295 -8.37 -14.48 14.04
CA ALA A 295 -8.19 -14.86 15.44
C ALA A 295 -6.98 -14.17 16.09
N THR A 296 -6.95 -14.13 17.42
CA THR A 296 -5.88 -13.51 18.21
C THR A 296 -4.74 -14.50 18.51
N PHE A 297 -3.50 -14.04 18.60
CA PHE A 297 -2.36 -14.90 18.93
C PHE A 297 -2.35 -15.39 20.39
N ASP A 298 -1.87 -16.63 20.57
CA ASP A 298 -1.71 -17.35 21.84
C ASP A 298 -0.25 -17.77 22.13
N GLU A 299 0.05 -18.13 23.38
CA GLU A 299 1.34 -18.70 23.78
C GLU A 299 1.52 -20.12 23.18
N GLY A 300 1.97 -20.17 21.93
CA GLY A 300 2.17 -21.43 21.17
C GLY A 300 1.99 -21.31 19.66
N SER A 301 1.53 -20.16 19.16
CA SER A 301 1.23 -19.90 17.73
C SER A 301 2.38 -20.22 16.75
N GLU A 302 3.65 -20.27 17.19
CA GLU A 302 4.80 -20.67 16.37
C GLU A 302 4.67 -22.06 15.71
N GLN A 303 3.82 -22.95 16.26
CA GLN A 303 3.64 -24.31 15.73
C GLN A 303 2.88 -24.35 14.38
N ARG A 304 2.35 -23.21 13.92
CA ARG A 304 1.54 -23.10 12.69
C ARG A 304 2.35 -22.83 11.40
N ARG A 305 3.69 -22.85 11.47
CA ARG A 305 4.58 -22.65 10.29
C ARG A 305 4.28 -23.49 9.03
N PRO A 306 3.78 -24.74 9.09
CA PRO A 306 3.55 -25.55 7.88
C PRO A 306 2.48 -25.04 6.90
N SER A 307 1.65 -24.06 7.30
CA SER A 307 0.59 -23.50 6.44
C SER A 307 0.98 -22.20 5.72
N VAL A 308 2.22 -21.76 5.84
CA VAL A 308 2.70 -20.50 5.24
C VAL A 308 2.83 -20.65 3.73
N GLN A 309 2.23 -19.71 2.99
CA GLN A 309 2.31 -19.62 1.53
C GLN A 309 3.76 -19.35 1.08
N VAL A 310 4.16 -19.82 -0.09
CA VAL A 310 5.45 -19.48 -0.70
C VAL A 310 5.19 -18.89 -2.07
N GLY A 311 5.74 -17.71 -2.34
CA GLY A 311 5.59 -17.02 -3.62
C GLY A 311 6.70 -17.35 -4.63
N ASP A 312 6.34 -17.35 -5.91
CA ASP A 312 7.23 -17.45 -7.07
C ASP A 312 7.12 -16.19 -7.95
N PRO A 313 7.91 -15.13 -7.67
CA PRO A 313 7.84 -13.88 -8.44
C PRO A 313 8.24 -14.05 -9.91
N PHE A 314 8.94 -15.13 -10.27
CA PHE A 314 9.27 -15.41 -11.67
C PHE A 314 8.04 -15.93 -12.44
N MET A 315 7.24 -16.79 -11.82
CA MET A 315 5.94 -17.19 -12.36
C MET A 315 4.99 -15.98 -12.45
N GLU A 316 4.94 -15.13 -11.43
CA GLU A 316 4.08 -13.94 -11.46
C GLU A 316 4.50 -12.95 -12.56
N LYS A 317 5.80 -12.78 -12.81
CA LYS A 317 6.28 -11.95 -13.92
C LYS A 317 5.77 -12.47 -15.29
N LEU A 318 5.79 -13.79 -15.50
CA LEU A 318 5.25 -14.39 -16.73
C LEU A 318 3.72 -14.25 -16.81
N LEU A 319 3.03 -14.36 -15.68
CA LEU A 319 1.59 -14.18 -15.55
C LEU A 319 1.16 -12.74 -15.89
N ILE A 320 1.91 -11.72 -15.43
CA ILE A 320 1.68 -10.30 -15.77
C ILE A 320 1.75 -10.09 -17.28
N GLU A 321 2.83 -10.51 -17.94
CA GLU A 321 2.98 -10.29 -19.38
C GLU A 321 1.95 -11.09 -20.21
N ALA A 322 1.57 -12.29 -19.76
CA ALA A 322 0.49 -13.05 -20.36
C ALA A 322 -0.86 -12.33 -20.24
N CYS A 323 -1.26 -11.89 -19.04
CA CYS A 323 -2.52 -11.14 -18.82
C CYS A 323 -2.59 -9.87 -19.67
N LEU A 324 -1.50 -9.09 -19.74
CA LEU A 324 -1.48 -7.85 -20.51
C LEU A 324 -1.63 -8.09 -22.02
N GLU A 325 -1.02 -9.15 -22.56
CA GLU A 325 -1.24 -9.56 -23.96
C GLU A 325 -2.66 -10.08 -24.21
N LEU A 326 -3.28 -10.74 -23.24
CA LEU A 326 -4.69 -11.15 -23.31
C LEU A 326 -5.65 -9.95 -23.34
N TYR A 327 -5.35 -8.87 -22.59
CA TYR A 327 -6.14 -7.65 -22.61
C TYR A 327 -5.97 -6.88 -23.93
N ASP A 328 -4.74 -6.74 -24.42
CA ASP A 328 -4.45 -6.04 -25.69
C ASP A 328 -5.03 -6.76 -26.93
N ALA A 329 -5.25 -8.06 -26.84
CA ALA A 329 -5.96 -8.85 -27.86
C ALA A 329 -7.48 -9.00 -27.58
N GLU A 330 -8.02 -8.30 -26.57
CA GLU A 330 -9.43 -8.36 -26.15
C GLU A 330 -9.95 -9.80 -25.92
N LEU A 331 -9.11 -10.70 -25.39
CA LEU A 331 -9.40 -12.14 -25.36
C LEU A 331 -10.28 -12.60 -24.18
N VAL A 332 -10.46 -11.74 -23.19
CA VAL A 332 -11.08 -12.05 -21.89
C VAL A 332 -12.41 -11.31 -21.75
N VAL A 333 -13.40 -11.92 -21.08
CA VAL A 333 -14.72 -11.32 -20.79
C VAL A 333 -14.77 -10.77 -19.36
N GLY A 334 -14.12 -11.46 -18.42
CA GLY A 334 -13.90 -11.00 -17.06
C GLY A 334 -12.74 -11.75 -16.42
N ILE A 335 -12.08 -11.13 -15.44
CA ILE A 335 -10.92 -11.69 -14.75
C ILE A 335 -10.99 -11.42 -13.24
N GLN A 336 -10.50 -12.37 -12.45
CA GLN A 336 -10.34 -12.26 -11.00
C GLN A 336 -8.98 -12.83 -10.59
N ASP A 337 -8.34 -12.25 -9.59
CA ASP A 337 -7.15 -12.83 -8.96
C ASP A 337 -7.54 -14.05 -8.08
N LEU A 338 -6.52 -14.77 -7.59
CA LEU A 338 -6.68 -15.72 -6.48
C LEU A 338 -5.75 -15.32 -5.33
N GLY A 339 -6.20 -14.41 -4.48
CA GLY A 339 -5.62 -14.11 -3.17
C GLY A 339 -6.11 -15.04 -2.05
N GLY A 340 -6.43 -14.46 -0.89
CA GLY A 340 -7.04 -15.16 0.23
C GLY A 340 -8.30 -15.91 -0.19
N ALA A 341 -8.60 -17.05 0.46
CA ALA A 341 -9.69 -17.96 0.07
C ALA A 341 -9.60 -18.63 -1.32
N GLY A 342 -8.64 -18.25 -2.17
CA GLY A 342 -8.32 -18.93 -3.42
C GLY A 342 -9.50 -19.10 -4.37
N LEU A 343 -9.67 -20.33 -4.90
CA LEU A 343 -10.75 -20.66 -5.83
C LEU A 343 -12.15 -20.45 -5.22
N THR A 344 -12.31 -20.54 -3.90
CA THR A 344 -13.60 -20.30 -3.24
C THR A 344 -14.07 -18.86 -3.48
N CYS A 345 -13.22 -17.86 -3.19
CA CYS A 345 -13.55 -16.46 -3.42
C CYS A 345 -13.70 -16.18 -4.92
N ALA A 346 -12.69 -16.53 -5.72
CA ALA A 346 -12.68 -16.21 -7.15
C ALA A 346 -13.90 -16.77 -7.90
N LEU A 347 -14.35 -18.01 -7.60
CA LEU A 347 -15.55 -18.57 -8.25
C LEU A 347 -16.86 -17.94 -7.74
N THR A 348 -16.93 -17.55 -6.46
CA THR A 348 -18.17 -17.07 -5.84
C THR A 348 -18.42 -15.59 -6.14
N GLU A 349 -17.44 -14.72 -6.00
CA GLU A 349 -17.59 -13.28 -6.32
C GLU A 349 -17.89 -13.03 -7.79
N THR A 350 -17.12 -13.68 -8.68
CA THR A 350 -17.25 -13.57 -10.14
C THR A 350 -18.64 -14.03 -10.61
N ALA A 351 -19.22 -15.07 -9.99
CA ALA A 351 -20.58 -15.52 -10.28
C ALA A 351 -21.68 -14.65 -9.63
N ALA A 352 -21.50 -14.26 -8.35
CA ALA A 352 -22.48 -13.46 -7.61
C ALA A 352 -22.68 -12.07 -8.22
N SER A 353 -21.58 -11.38 -8.56
CA SER A 353 -21.60 -10.05 -9.19
C SER A 353 -22.40 -10.00 -10.50
N ALA A 354 -22.35 -11.07 -11.29
CA ALA A 354 -23.12 -11.20 -12.55
C ALA A 354 -24.52 -11.80 -12.37
N GLY A 355 -24.88 -12.26 -11.17
CA GLY A 355 -26.11 -13.04 -10.91
C GLY A 355 -26.15 -14.42 -11.60
N THR A 356 -25.03 -14.87 -12.17
CA THR A 356 -24.90 -16.11 -12.93
C THR A 356 -24.55 -17.29 -12.02
N GLY A 357 -24.42 -18.48 -12.60
CA GLY A 357 -23.87 -19.65 -11.92
C GLY A 357 -22.58 -20.10 -12.58
N MET A 358 -21.97 -21.14 -12.03
CA MET A 358 -20.84 -21.83 -12.67
C MET A 358 -20.95 -23.33 -12.43
N ARG A 359 -20.52 -24.11 -13.43
CA ARG A 359 -20.23 -25.53 -13.26
C ARG A 359 -18.72 -25.74 -13.31
N VAL A 360 -18.15 -26.37 -12.29
CA VAL A 360 -16.69 -26.53 -12.14
C VAL A 360 -16.32 -27.99 -11.88
N TRP A 361 -15.25 -28.45 -12.52
CA TRP A 361 -14.73 -29.82 -12.48
C TRP A 361 -13.38 -29.85 -11.76
N LEU A 362 -13.36 -30.26 -10.49
CA LEU A 362 -12.13 -30.21 -9.67
C LEU A 362 -11.03 -31.14 -10.18
N GLU A 363 -11.37 -32.25 -10.85
CA GLU A 363 -10.38 -33.12 -11.50
C GLU A 363 -9.62 -32.45 -12.66
N ARG A 364 -10.04 -31.25 -13.11
CA ARG A 364 -9.33 -30.45 -14.11
C ARG A 364 -8.40 -29.40 -13.50
N VAL A 365 -8.48 -29.12 -12.21
CA VAL A 365 -7.60 -28.14 -11.55
C VAL A 365 -6.17 -28.70 -11.54
N PRO A 366 -5.15 -27.98 -12.05
CA PRO A 366 -3.77 -28.45 -12.00
C PRO A 366 -3.26 -28.51 -10.56
N LEU A 367 -2.99 -29.71 -10.04
CA LEU A 367 -2.52 -29.93 -8.67
C LEU A 367 -1.01 -30.12 -8.58
N ARG A 368 -0.41 -29.65 -7.48
CA ARG A 368 0.94 -30.00 -7.03
C ARG A 368 0.94 -31.36 -6.32
N GLU A 369 -0.15 -31.68 -5.63
CA GLU A 369 -0.36 -32.95 -4.91
C GLU A 369 -1.66 -33.63 -5.38
N ALA A 370 -1.56 -34.83 -5.94
CA ALA A 370 -2.72 -35.58 -6.45
C ALA A 370 -3.67 -36.11 -5.35
N SER A 371 -3.29 -35.99 -4.09
CA SER A 371 -4.03 -36.42 -2.90
C SER A 371 -4.77 -35.27 -2.20
N MET A 372 -4.96 -34.11 -2.86
CA MET A 372 -5.81 -33.04 -2.32
C MET A 372 -7.29 -33.41 -2.44
N GLU A 373 -8.01 -33.22 -1.34
CA GLU A 373 -9.46 -33.40 -1.23
C GLU A 373 -10.20 -32.12 -1.70
N PRO A 374 -11.50 -32.20 -2.06
CA PRO A 374 -12.24 -31.08 -2.66
C PRO A 374 -12.15 -29.74 -1.91
N GLN A 375 -12.31 -29.77 -0.58
CA GLN A 375 -12.19 -28.58 0.27
C GLN A 375 -10.77 -27.99 0.27
N GLU A 376 -9.75 -28.80 0.08
CA GLU A 376 -8.34 -28.37 0.09
C GLU A 376 -7.96 -27.71 -1.23
N ILE A 377 -8.52 -28.19 -2.34
CA ILE A 377 -8.37 -27.58 -3.67
C ILE A 377 -9.05 -26.19 -3.70
N LEU A 378 -10.25 -26.08 -3.12
CA LEU A 378 -11.04 -24.84 -3.11
C LEU A 378 -10.56 -23.80 -2.09
N ALA A 379 -10.02 -24.23 -0.94
CA ALA A 379 -9.47 -23.37 0.11
C ALA A 379 -7.96 -23.06 -0.06
N SER A 380 -7.31 -23.60 -1.08
CA SER A 380 -5.87 -23.39 -1.33
C SER A 380 -5.59 -21.94 -1.73
N GLU A 381 -4.69 -21.31 -0.97
CA GLU A 381 -4.18 -19.95 -1.19
C GLU A 381 -2.80 -19.99 -1.90
N SER A 382 -2.55 -21.01 -2.73
CA SER A 382 -1.38 -21.04 -3.61
C SER A 382 -1.32 -19.77 -4.46
N GLN A 383 -0.12 -19.20 -4.56
CA GLN A 383 0.10 -17.88 -5.16
C GLN A 383 0.08 -17.94 -6.70
N GLU A 384 0.29 -16.78 -7.34
CA GLU A 384 0.44 -16.64 -8.80
C GLU A 384 -0.65 -17.30 -9.65
N ARG A 385 -1.93 -17.08 -9.31
CA ARG A 385 -3.08 -17.62 -10.07
C ARG A 385 -4.11 -16.53 -10.41
N MET A 386 -4.72 -16.64 -11.58
CA MET A 386 -5.87 -15.84 -12.05
C MET A 386 -7.00 -16.75 -12.54
N LEU A 387 -8.24 -16.32 -12.33
CA LEU A 387 -9.45 -16.91 -12.91
C LEU A 387 -9.89 -16.04 -14.10
N LEU A 388 -10.09 -16.64 -15.28
CA LEU A 388 -10.57 -15.94 -16.47
C LEU A 388 -11.91 -16.51 -16.95
N VAL A 389 -12.79 -15.62 -17.39
CA VAL A 389 -14.00 -15.95 -18.13
C VAL A 389 -13.75 -15.64 -19.61
N VAL A 390 -13.86 -16.67 -20.46
CA VAL A 390 -13.39 -16.62 -21.86
C VAL A 390 -14.49 -17.10 -22.81
N ALA A 391 -14.71 -16.38 -23.90
CA ALA A 391 -15.65 -16.81 -24.93
C ALA A 391 -15.16 -18.11 -25.63
N PRO A 392 -16.03 -19.10 -25.92
CA PRO A 392 -15.58 -20.41 -26.42
C PRO A 392 -14.77 -20.37 -27.73
N ASP A 393 -15.02 -19.39 -28.59
CA ASP A 393 -14.29 -19.14 -29.84
C ASP A 393 -12.90 -18.51 -29.60
N LYS A 394 -12.70 -17.83 -28.46
CA LYS A 394 -11.43 -17.21 -28.05
C LYS A 394 -10.53 -18.12 -27.22
N LEU A 395 -11.05 -19.23 -26.66
CA LEU A 395 -10.32 -20.14 -25.77
C LEU A 395 -8.97 -20.61 -26.34
N GLU A 396 -8.94 -21.03 -27.61
CA GLU A 396 -7.72 -21.50 -28.29
C GLU A 396 -6.65 -20.41 -28.41
N ALA A 397 -7.04 -19.13 -28.50
CA ALA A 397 -6.10 -18.02 -28.49
C ALA A 397 -5.54 -17.78 -27.08
N VAL A 398 -6.40 -17.81 -26.05
CA VAL A 398 -5.98 -17.68 -24.64
C VAL A 398 -4.95 -18.76 -24.26
N LEU A 399 -5.22 -20.02 -24.60
CA LEU A 399 -4.32 -21.13 -24.29
C LEU A 399 -2.96 -20.98 -25.01
N LYS A 400 -2.93 -20.47 -26.24
CA LYS A 400 -1.69 -20.19 -26.98
C LYS A 400 -0.89 -19.03 -26.39
N THR A 401 -1.55 -17.99 -25.91
CA THR A 401 -0.87 -16.89 -25.19
C THR A 401 -0.25 -17.42 -23.89
N ALA A 402 -0.96 -18.25 -23.13
CA ALA A 402 -0.40 -18.88 -21.93
C ALA A 402 0.80 -19.79 -22.26
N GLU A 403 0.69 -20.64 -23.30
CA GLU A 403 1.80 -21.49 -23.77
C GLU A 403 3.03 -20.67 -24.20
N LYS A 404 2.83 -19.58 -24.94
CA LYS A 404 3.89 -18.64 -25.38
C LYS A 404 4.70 -18.09 -24.20
N TRP A 405 4.03 -17.75 -23.09
CA TRP A 405 4.66 -17.23 -21.88
C TRP A 405 5.10 -18.31 -20.88
N GLY A 406 4.84 -19.59 -21.17
CA GLY A 406 5.18 -20.71 -20.28
C GLY A 406 4.30 -20.84 -19.03
N VAL A 407 3.11 -20.21 -19.05
CA VAL A 407 2.15 -20.19 -17.94
C VAL A 407 1.13 -21.32 -18.13
N TRP A 408 0.73 -22.03 -17.06
CA TRP A 408 -0.35 -23.02 -17.18
C TRP A 408 -1.68 -22.31 -17.38
N ALA A 409 -2.50 -22.80 -18.30
CA ALA A 409 -3.91 -22.41 -18.41
C ALA A 409 -4.77 -23.66 -18.62
N THR A 410 -5.89 -23.78 -17.90
CA THR A 410 -6.76 -24.97 -17.99
C THR A 410 -8.23 -24.58 -17.86
N ALA A 411 -9.06 -25.07 -18.77
CA ALA A 411 -10.52 -24.93 -18.72
C ALA A 411 -11.12 -25.81 -17.62
N ILE A 412 -11.37 -25.22 -16.46
CA ILE A 412 -11.87 -25.90 -15.25
C ILE A 412 -13.40 -25.86 -15.12
N GLY A 413 -14.10 -25.02 -15.88
CA GLY A 413 -15.55 -24.83 -15.74
C GLY A 413 -16.24 -24.13 -16.90
N GLU A 414 -17.53 -23.87 -16.72
CA GLU A 414 -18.40 -23.10 -17.62
C GLU A 414 -19.32 -22.18 -16.80
N VAL A 415 -19.61 -20.97 -17.29
CA VAL A 415 -20.62 -20.07 -16.74
C VAL A 415 -22.01 -20.62 -17.08
N THR A 416 -22.87 -20.75 -16.09
CA THR A 416 -24.24 -21.25 -16.25
C THR A 416 -25.27 -20.12 -16.10
N ALA A 417 -26.40 -20.28 -16.78
CA ALA A 417 -27.47 -19.28 -16.75
C ALA A 417 -28.16 -19.23 -15.37
N PRO A 418 -28.75 -18.08 -15.01
CA PRO A 418 -29.76 -18.01 -13.94
C PRO A 418 -30.89 -19.02 -14.18
N SER A 419 -31.59 -19.38 -13.10
CA SER A 419 -32.70 -20.33 -13.18
C SER A 419 -33.88 -19.73 -14.00
N PRO A 420 -34.64 -20.53 -14.77
CA PRO A 420 -35.77 -20.04 -15.57
C PRO A 420 -36.90 -19.37 -14.79
N ASP A 421 -36.95 -19.54 -13.47
CA ASP A 421 -37.88 -18.89 -12.54
C ASP A 421 -37.37 -17.53 -12.01
N GLY A 422 -36.23 -17.04 -12.51
CA GLY A 422 -35.65 -15.75 -12.16
C GLY A 422 -34.75 -15.77 -10.91
N GLN A 423 -34.48 -16.94 -10.33
CA GLN A 423 -33.46 -17.06 -9.28
C GLN A 423 -32.04 -16.94 -9.85
N PRO A 424 -31.06 -16.40 -9.10
CA PRO A 424 -29.65 -16.41 -9.47
C PRO A 424 -29.16 -17.80 -9.87
N GLY A 425 -28.10 -17.86 -10.67
CA GLY A 425 -27.47 -19.13 -11.01
C GLY A 425 -26.86 -19.81 -9.78
N ARG A 426 -26.49 -21.09 -9.93
CA ARG A 426 -25.88 -21.88 -8.83
C ARG A 426 -24.42 -22.19 -9.12
N LEU A 427 -23.61 -22.20 -8.06
CA LEU A 427 -22.25 -22.72 -8.09
C LEU A 427 -22.30 -24.23 -7.83
N VAL A 428 -22.07 -25.00 -8.90
CA VAL A 428 -22.18 -26.45 -8.94
C VAL A 428 -20.79 -27.03 -9.17
N ILE A 429 -20.21 -27.64 -8.15
CA ILE A 429 -18.83 -28.17 -8.23
C ILE A 429 -18.86 -29.69 -8.10
N THR A 430 -18.23 -30.36 -9.06
CA THR A 430 -18.08 -31.82 -9.09
C THR A 430 -16.63 -32.25 -8.91
N TRP A 431 -16.44 -33.40 -8.28
CA TRP A 431 -15.15 -34.10 -8.19
C TRP A 431 -15.36 -35.58 -8.47
N ARG A 432 -14.69 -36.13 -9.48
CA ARG A 432 -14.79 -37.56 -9.84
C ARG A 432 -16.26 -38.01 -10.04
N ASP A 433 -16.99 -37.23 -10.84
CA ASP A 433 -18.43 -37.39 -11.12
C ASP A 433 -19.38 -37.28 -9.89
N GLN A 434 -18.87 -36.89 -8.72
CA GLN A 434 -19.68 -36.65 -7.51
C GLN A 434 -19.96 -35.15 -7.31
N LEU A 435 -21.20 -34.80 -6.97
CA LEU A 435 -21.60 -33.44 -6.62
C LEU A 435 -21.19 -33.12 -5.17
N VAL A 436 -20.21 -32.22 -5.01
CA VAL A 436 -19.61 -31.87 -3.69
C VAL A 436 -20.00 -30.47 -3.21
N VAL A 437 -20.42 -29.58 -4.12
CA VAL A 437 -20.93 -28.23 -3.81
C VAL A 437 -22.14 -27.94 -4.70
N ASP A 438 -23.23 -27.48 -4.11
CA ASP A 438 -24.40 -26.94 -4.81
C ASP A 438 -25.00 -25.78 -4.01
N VAL A 439 -24.49 -24.56 -4.24
CA VAL A 439 -24.79 -23.36 -3.44
C VAL A 439 -25.23 -22.17 -4.30
N PRO A 440 -26.06 -21.25 -3.79
CA PRO A 440 -26.24 -19.93 -4.41
C PRO A 440 -24.96 -19.09 -4.19
N PRO A 441 -24.30 -18.54 -5.23
CA PRO A 441 -23.06 -17.78 -5.07
C PRO A 441 -23.20 -16.60 -4.11
N GLY A 442 -24.28 -15.81 -4.27
CA GLY A 442 -24.57 -14.67 -3.38
C GLY A 442 -24.78 -15.05 -1.92
N SER A 443 -25.07 -16.32 -1.59
CA SER A 443 -25.17 -16.72 -0.19
C SER A 443 -23.83 -16.80 0.55
N LEU A 444 -22.73 -16.91 -0.21
CA LEU A 444 -21.36 -16.89 0.32
C LEU A 444 -20.83 -15.45 0.46
N VAL A 445 -21.29 -14.53 -0.41
CA VAL A 445 -20.78 -13.14 -0.51
C VAL A 445 -21.72 -12.12 0.14
N ASP A 446 -22.98 -12.08 -0.31
CA ASP A 446 -23.99 -11.08 0.04
C ASP A 446 -24.72 -11.42 1.34
N ASP A 447 -25.10 -12.70 1.52
CA ASP A 447 -25.78 -13.19 2.73
C ASP A 447 -24.81 -13.42 3.91
N GLY A 448 -23.58 -12.90 3.85
CA GLY A 448 -22.67 -12.94 4.99
C GLY A 448 -23.28 -12.35 6.29
N PRO A 449 -22.80 -12.74 7.47
CA PRO A 449 -23.14 -12.05 8.71
C PRO A 449 -22.69 -10.58 8.64
N VAL A 450 -23.48 -9.68 9.22
CA VAL A 450 -23.13 -8.26 9.39
C VAL A 450 -23.47 -7.87 10.82
N TYR A 451 -22.46 -7.49 11.60
CA TYR A 451 -22.57 -7.22 13.01
C TYR A 451 -22.53 -5.72 13.31
N ALA A 452 -23.58 -5.22 13.97
CA ALA A 452 -23.48 -3.99 14.76
C ALA A 452 -22.82 -4.34 16.10
N ARG A 453 -21.49 -4.41 16.11
CA ARG A 453 -20.70 -4.73 17.32
C ARG A 453 -20.93 -3.65 18.40
N PRO A 454 -20.95 -4.00 19.70
CA PRO A 454 -20.99 -3.01 20.77
C PRO A 454 -19.79 -2.08 20.70
N MET A 455 -20.00 -0.78 20.91
CA MET A 455 -18.95 0.24 20.98
C MET A 455 -19.00 0.96 22.33
N ARG A 456 -17.84 1.24 22.91
CA ARG A 456 -17.70 2.02 24.13
C ARG A 456 -16.32 2.67 24.15
N GLU A 457 -16.26 3.98 24.31
CA GLU A 457 -15.03 4.74 24.52
C GLU A 457 -14.09 4.05 25.56
N PRO A 458 -12.78 3.92 25.29
CA PRO A 458 -11.83 3.34 26.23
C PRO A 458 -11.81 4.08 27.56
N ALA A 459 -11.95 3.34 28.67
CA ALA A 459 -12.15 3.92 30.01
C ALA A 459 -10.94 4.72 30.55
N ASP A 460 -9.77 4.53 29.95
CA ASP A 460 -8.52 5.19 30.26
C ASP A 460 -8.25 6.43 29.39
N LEU A 461 -9.00 6.64 28.29
CA LEU A 461 -8.75 7.70 27.31
C LEU A 461 -8.70 9.09 27.94
N ILE A 462 -9.63 9.39 28.86
CA ILE A 462 -9.69 10.67 29.56
C ILE A 462 -8.48 10.93 30.48
N LEU A 463 -7.87 9.88 31.03
CA LEU A 463 -6.66 9.99 31.83
C LEU A 463 -5.44 10.16 30.93
N LEU A 464 -5.39 9.40 29.84
CA LEU A 464 -4.34 9.49 28.82
C LEU A 464 -4.29 10.90 28.21
N GLN A 465 -5.44 11.48 27.84
CA GLN A 465 -5.54 12.83 27.29
C GLN A 465 -5.26 13.95 28.31
N ALA A 466 -5.36 13.66 29.62
CA ALA A 466 -5.01 14.61 30.67
C ALA A 466 -3.50 14.68 30.95
N ASP A 467 -2.75 13.60 30.66
CA ASP A 467 -1.31 13.51 30.86
C ASP A 467 -0.55 14.20 29.71
N ARG A 468 -0.50 15.53 29.73
CA ARG A 468 -0.02 16.35 28.61
C ARG A 468 1.49 16.46 28.54
N ALA A 469 2.09 16.10 27.41
CA ALA A 469 3.52 16.25 27.15
C ALA A 469 3.99 17.72 27.20
N GLU A 470 3.10 18.69 26.99
CA GLU A 470 3.43 20.11 27.15
C GLU A 470 3.87 20.47 28.59
N THR A 471 3.58 19.63 29.59
CA THR A 471 4.01 19.83 30.97
C THR A 471 5.40 19.25 31.29
N LEU A 472 5.98 18.46 30.36
CA LEU A 472 7.28 17.82 30.55
C LEU A 472 8.44 18.84 30.54
N PRO A 473 9.57 18.55 31.23
CA PRO A 473 10.74 19.42 31.24
C PRO A 473 11.35 19.60 29.85
N ARG A 474 11.33 20.84 29.33
CA ARG A 474 11.84 21.16 27.99
C ARG A 474 13.27 21.69 28.03
N PRO A 475 14.13 21.35 27.05
CA PRO A 475 15.39 22.04 26.80
C PRO A 475 15.22 23.57 26.73
N SER A 476 16.14 24.32 27.34
CA SER A 476 16.10 25.79 27.38
C SER A 476 17.48 26.45 27.28
N THR A 477 18.52 25.68 26.96
CA THR A 477 19.88 26.19 26.68
C THR A 477 20.36 25.77 25.30
N PRO A 478 21.22 26.57 24.65
CA PRO A 478 22.04 26.22 23.50
C PRO A 478 22.48 24.75 23.43
N GLU A 479 23.16 24.26 24.46
CA GLU A 479 23.73 22.92 24.51
C GLU A 479 22.65 21.84 24.60
N ALA A 480 21.62 22.05 25.42
CA ALA A 480 20.54 21.09 25.59
C ALA A 480 19.67 20.95 24.32
N LEU A 481 19.48 22.04 23.57
CA LEU A 481 18.83 22.01 22.26
C LEU A 481 19.65 21.19 21.26
N ARG A 482 20.97 21.43 21.19
CA ARG A 482 21.90 20.68 20.34
C ARG A 482 21.89 19.18 20.65
N GLU A 483 21.97 18.82 21.93
CA GLU A 483 21.88 17.42 22.40
C GLU A 483 20.52 16.79 22.06
N THR A 484 19.43 17.57 22.06
CA THR A 484 18.09 17.08 21.71
C THR A 484 18.01 16.75 20.22
N VAL A 485 18.54 17.60 19.32
CA VAL A 485 18.64 17.27 17.88
C VAL A 485 19.41 15.97 17.70
N LEU A 486 20.61 15.86 18.27
CA LEU A 486 21.45 14.67 18.12
C LEU A 486 20.82 13.39 18.70
N ARG A 487 20.02 13.50 19.77
CA ARG A 487 19.26 12.37 20.31
C ARG A 487 18.12 11.96 19.39
N MET A 488 17.38 12.93 18.86
CA MET A 488 16.20 12.67 18.03
C MET A 488 16.59 12.06 16.69
N ILE A 489 17.55 12.63 15.95
CA ILE A 489 18.02 12.05 14.66
C ILE A 489 18.69 10.68 14.82
N ALA A 490 19.00 10.26 16.05
CA ALA A 490 19.51 8.93 16.38
C ALA A 490 18.40 7.93 16.77
N SER A 491 17.14 8.35 16.92
CA SER A 491 16.02 7.48 17.27
C SER A 491 15.70 6.52 16.12
N PRO A 492 15.20 5.29 16.36
CA PRO A 492 14.87 4.37 15.28
C PRO A 492 13.82 4.90 14.29
N ASN A 493 12.94 5.80 14.73
CA ASN A 493 11.88 6.39 13.91
C ASN A 493 12.40 7.56 13.06
N LEU A 494 13.32 8.37 13.58
CA LEU A 494 13.88 9.55 12.91
C LEU A 494 15.28 9.33 12.29
N ALA A 495 15.86 8.14 12.41
CA ALA A 495 17.15 7.79 11.82
C ALA A 495 17.02 7.34 10.36
N ASP A 496 18.15 7.39 9.66
CA ASP A 496 18.29 7.07 8.25
C ASP A 496 17.76 5.67 7.89
N LYS A 497 16.87 5.61 6.88
CA LYS A 497 16.23 4.38 6.40
C LYS A 497 16.99 3.68 5.26
N THR A 498 18.22 4.10 4.92
CA THR A 498 19.00 3.52 3.81
C THR A 498 19.24 2.04 4.01
N TRP A 499 19.48 1.57 5.24
CA TRP A 499 19.67 0.14 5.54
C TRP A 499 18.49 -0.74 5.06
N VAL A 500 17.26 -0.24 5.13
CA VAL A 500 16.07 -0.93 4.58
C VAL A 500 16.05 -0.74 3.05
N THR A 501 16.11 0.51 2.62
CA THR A 501 15.73 0.91 1.26
C THR A 501 16.80 0.66 0.20
N GLU A 502 18.06 0.42 0.58
CA GLU A 502 19.13 -0.01 -0.33
C GLU A 502 18.99 -1.46 -0.81
N GLN A 503 18.13 -2.24 -0.15
CA GLN A 503 17.82 -3.63 -0.51
C GLN A 503 16.73 -3.71 -1.60
N TYR A 504 16.12 -2.58 -1.97
CA TYR A 504 15.05 -2.49 -2.95
C TYR A 504 15.55 -1.81 -4.24
N ASP A 505 15.11 -2.31 -5.40
CA ASP A 505 15.26 -1.57 -6.65
C ASP A 505 14.36 -0.33 -6.63
N ARG A 506 14.80 0.76 -7.27
CA ARG A 506 14.04 2.01 -7.45
C ARG A 506 14.20 2.63 -8.84
N TYR A 507 14.78 1.91 -9.80
CA TYR A 507 15.17 2.43 -11.12
C TYR A 507 14.64 1.61 -12.30
N VAL A 508 14.23 0.35 -12.08
CA VAL A 508 13.66 -0.51 -13.10
C VAL A 508 12.45 0.16 -13.77
N LEU A 509 12.25 -0.13 -15.06
CA LEU A 509 11.37 0.60 -15.98
C LEU A 509 11.82 2.03 -16.35
N GLY A 510 12.78 2.65 -15.64
CA GLY A 510 13.39 3.94 -16.03
C GLY A 510 12.48 5.17 -15.87
N ASN A 511 11.37 5.03 -15.14
CA ASN A 511 10.33 6.04 -14.99
C ASN A 511 10.25 6.67 -13.59
N THR A 512 11.01 6.17 -12.61
CA THR A 512 11.15 6.81 -11.30
C THR A 512 11.83 8.16 -11.40
N VAL A 513 11.22 9.18 -10.82
CA VAL A 513 11.70 10.58 -10.81
C VAL A 513 12.11 11.00 -9.41
N LEU A 514 11.25 10.71 -8.42
CA LEU A 514 11.54 10.81 -6.99
C LEU A 514 11.19 9.47 -6.33
N ALA A 515 11.91 9.14 -5.28
CA ALA A 515 11.78 7.93 -4.48
C ALA A 515 12.50 8.17 -3.14
N GLN A 516 12.32 7.25 -2.18
CA GLN A 516 12.94 7.29 -0.86
C GLN A 516 14.41 7.76 -0.88
N PRO A 517 14.77 8.75 -0.03
CA PRO A 517 14.04 9.29 1.12
C PRO A 517 13.20 10.57 0.84
N GLU A 518 12.82 10.88 -0.40
CA GLU A 518 11.94 12.05 -0.67
C GLU A 518 10.54 11.88 -0.04
N ASP A 519 9.83 12.98 0.26
CA ASP A 519 8.50 12.98 0.91
C ASP A 519 7.45 12.12 0.17
N SER A 520 7.60 11.90 -1.13
CA SER A 520 6.73 11.02 -1.91
C SER A 520 7.45 10.41 -3.11
N GLY A 521 7.03 9.19 -3.46
CA GLY A 521 7.46 8.53 -4.69
C GLY A 521 6.79 9.16 -5.90
N VAL A 522 7.57 9.52 -6.93
CA VAL A 522 7.07 10.13 -8.17
C VAL A 522 7.47 9.29 -9.37
N ILE A 523 6.49 8.85 -10.16
CA ILE A 523 6.66 8.05 -11.38
C ILE A 523 6.12 8.82 -12.59
N ARG A 524 6.91 8.87 -13.67
CA ARG A 524 6.42 9.28 -15.01
C ARG A 524 5.59 8.17 -15.63
N ILE A 525 4.38 8.48 -16.09
CA ILE A 525 3.45 7.50 -16.68
C ILE A 525 3.21 7.71 -18.18
N ASP A 526 3.60 8.87 -18.72
CA ASP A 526 3.67 9.11 -20.17
C ASP A 526 4.97 9.86 -20.54
N GLU A 527 5.76 9.29 -21.44
CA GLU A 527 6.98 9.92 -21.96
C GLU A 527 6.68 11.05 -22.95
N GLY A 528 5.50 11.05 -23.58
CA GLY A 528 5.13 12.03 -24.61
C GLY A 528 4.74 13.39 -24.06
N SER A 529 3.96 13.42 -22.97
CA SER A 529 3.55 14.64 -22.28
C SER A 529 4.41 15.01 -21.07
N GLY A 530 5.12 14.04 -20.48
CA GLY A 530 5.78 14.21 -19.19
C GLY A 530 4.87 13.88 -18.00
N LEU A 531 3.59 13.58 -18.21
CA LEU A 531 2.60 13.28 -17.16
C LEU A 531 3.13 12.23 -16.17
N GLY A 532 2.92 12.49 -14.88
CA GLY A 532 3.28 11.58 -13.80
C GLY A 532 2.31 11.60 -12.63
N VAL A 533 2.59 10.70 -11.68
CA VAL A 533 1.88 10.61 -10.41
C VAL A 533 2.84 10.63 -9.24
N ALA A 534 2.37 11.20 -8.13
CA ALA A 534 3.04 11.20 -6.84
C ALA A 534 2.22 10.38 -5.83
N LEU A 535 2.87 9.72 -4.87
CA LEU A 535 2.22 8.83 -3.91
C LEU A 535 2.93 8.86 -2.55
N SER A 536 2.15 9.07 -1.48
CA SER A 536 2.56 8.93 -0.08
C SER A 536 1.75 7.88 0.65
N LEU A 537 2.25 7.39 1.78
CA LEU A 537 1.61 6.46 2.71
C LEU A 537 2.03 6.83 4.14
N ASP A 538 1.06 7.15 5.00
CA ASP A 538 1.33 7.74 6.31
C ASP A 538 0.33 7.18 7.35
N GLY A 539 0.78 6.94 8.58
CA GLY A 539 -0.07 6.34 9.61
C GLY A 539 0.50 6.34 11.03
N ASN A 540 0.53 7.51 11.68
CA ASN A 540 0.98 7.66 13.07
C ASN A 540 -0.03 7.05 14.08
N GLY A 541 0.26 5.83 14.54
CA GLY A 541 -0.56 5.11 15.51
C GLY A 541 -0.61 5.74 16.91
N ARG A 542 0.37 6.56 17.31
CA ARG A 542 0.34 7.25 18.62
C ARG A 542 -0.72 8.35 18.62
N TYR A 543 -0.79 9.16 17.57
CA TYR A 543 -1.84 10.16 17.43
C TYR A 543 -3.23 9.52 17.44
N ALA A 544 -3.44 8.44 16.67
CA ALA A 544 -4.70 7.70 16.65
C ALA A 544 -5.02 7.00 17.99
N ARG A 545 -4.00 6.67 18.81
CA ARG A 545 -4.19 6.14 20.17
C ARG A 545 -4.65 7.21 21.16
N LEU A 546 -4.22 8.46 20.99
CA LEU A 546 -4.64 9.62 21.80
C LEU A 546 -6.01 10.16 21.38
N ASP A 547 -6.29 10.19 20.08
CA ASP A 547 -7.60 10.52 19.51
C ASP A 547 -7.74 9.81 18.14
N PRO A 548 -8.58 8.77 17.99
CA PRO A 548 -8.69 8.04 16.73
C PRO A 548 -9.32 8.85 15.60
N TYR A 549 -10.18 9.83 15.90
CA TYR A 549 -10.81 10.67 14.89
C TYR A 549 -9.82 11.70 14.33
N HIS A 550 -9.17 12.46 15.22
CA HIS A 550 -8.19 13.48 14.82
C HIS A 550 -6.87 12.86 14.35
N GLY A 551 -6.41 11.78 14.97
CA GLY A 551 -5.23 11.03 14.53
C GLY A 551 -5.35 10.48 13.11
N THR A 552 -6.55 10.04 12.70
CA THR A 552 -6.78 9.62 11.31
C THR A 552 -6.83 10.81 10.34
N LYS A 553 -7.35 11.97 10.77
CA LYS A 553 -7.27 13.19 9.97
C LYS A 553 -5.82 13.71 9.83
N LEU A 554 -4.97 13.52 10.84
CA LEU A 554 -3.54 13.83 10.76
C LEU A 554 -2.84 12.95 9.72
N ALA A 555 -3.02 11.62 9.78
CA ALA A 555 -2.45 10.71 8.77
C ALA A 555 -2.90 11.04 7.33
N LEU A 556 -4.17 11.44 7.15
CA LEU A 556 -4.67 11.94 5.86
C LEU A 556 -3.99 13.25 5.43
N ALA A 557 -3.81 14.20 6.36
CA ALA A 557 -3.19 15.50 6.08
C ALA A 557 -1.70 15.38 5.77
N GLU A 558 -0.99 14.53 6.49
CA GLU A 558 0.41 14.18 6.27
C GLU A 558 0.60 13.60 4.87
N ALA A 559 -0.12 12.54 4.50
CA ALA A 559 -0.07 11.96 3.15
C ALA A 559 -0.47 12.94 2.05
N TYR A 560 -1.46 13.81 2.30
CA TYR A 560 -1.89 14.85 1.38
C TYR A 560 -0.80 15.91 1.15
N ARG A 561 -0.09 16.30 2.23
CA ARG A 561 0.96 17.31 2.24
C ARG A 561 2.27 16.78 1.66
N ASN A 562 2.64 15.54 1.95
CA ASN A 562 3.79 14.82 1.38
C ASN A 562 3.67 14.72 -0.15
N VAL A 563 2.49 14.42 -0.67
CA VAL A 563 2.21 14.52 -2.11
C VAL A 563 2.34 15.97 -2.60
N ALA A 564 1.77 16.93 -1.88
CA ALA A 564 1.72 18.32 -2.32
C ALA A 564 3.07 19.06 -2.33
N VAL A 565 4.01 18.73 -1.43
CA VAL A 565 5.35 19.36 -1.42
C VAL A 565 6.17 18.98 -2.66
N THR A 566 5.87 17.86 -3.32
CA THR A 566 6.47 17.54 -4.64
C THR A 566 6.00 18.44 -5.78
N GLY A 567 4.99 19.29 -5.55
CA GLY A 567 4.29 20.06 -6.58
C GLY A 567 3.10 19.33 -7.20
N ALA A 568 2.88 18.06 -6.87
CA ALA A 568 1.74 17.28 -7.37
C ALA A 568 0.42 17.75 -6.75
N LYS A 569 -0.67 17.67 -7.51
CA LYS A 569 -2.03 17.89 -6.99
C LYS A 569 -2.63 16.58 -6.46
N PRO A 570 -2.95 16.46 -5.15
CA PRO A 570 -3.67 15.29 -4.62
C PRO A 570 -5.07 15.14 -5.25
N ILE A 571 -5.48 13.90 -5.54
CA ILE A 571 -6.78 13.60 -6.20
C ILE A 571 -7.56 12.42 -5.63
N ALA A 572 -6.93 11.50 -4.88
CA ALA A 572 -7.57 10.25 -4.47
C ALA A 572 -6.88 9.61 -3.25
N VAL A 573 -7.62 8.77 -2.52
CA VAL A 573 -7.16 8.13 -1.27
C VAL A 573 -7.34 6.62 -1.31
N THR A 574 -6.37 5.86 -0.81
CA THR A 574 -6.50 4.45 -0.39
C THR A 574 -6.21 4.33 1.11
N ASN A 575 -6.59 3.24 1.75
CA ASN A 575 -6.32 3.04 3.18
C ASN A 575 -6.13 1.58 3.57
N CYS A 576 -5.38 1.32 4.63
CA CYS A 576 -5.37 0.03 5.32
C CYS A 576 -5.56 0.25 6.82
N LEU A 577 -6.67 -0.23 7.36
CA LEU A 577 -7.08 0.00 8.73
C LEU A 577 -6.63 -1.18 9.61
N ASN A 578 -5.54 -1.00 10.36
CA ASN A 578 -5.01 -2.03 11.26
C ASN A 578 -5.46 -1.80 12.71
N PHE A 579 -6.21 -2.76 13.27
CA PHE A 579 -6.83 -2.69 14.60
C PHE A 579 -6.78 -4.05 15.32
N GLY A 580 -7.01 -4.04 16.64
CA GLY A 580 -7.17 -5.24 17.47
C GLY A 580 -8.47 -6.01 17.19
N SER A 581 -8.96 -6.77 18.15
CA SER A 581 -10.20 -7.53 18.02
C SER A 581 -11.45 -6.61 17.99
N PRO A 582 -12.33 -6.70 16.98
CA PRO A 582 -13.59 -5.95 16.92
C PRO A 582 -14.64 -6.47 17.91
N GLU A 583 -14.30 -7.49 18.71
CA GLU A 583 -15.15 -7.97 19.80
C GLU A 583 -14.93 -7.17 21.09
N ASP A 584 -13.81 -6.43 21.22
CA ASP A 584 -13.62 -5.46 22.28
C ASP A 584 -14.34 -4.14 21.95
N PRO A 585 -15.25 -3.64 22.82
CA PRO A 585 -16.00 -2.42 22.53
C PRO A 585 -15.16 -1.14 22.43
N GLY A 586 -13.98 -1.10 23.06
CA GLY A 586 -13.02 -0.02 22.97
C GLY A 586 -12.32 0.02 21.62
N VAL A 587 -11.80 -1.13 21.17
CA VAL A 587 -11.19 -1.26 19.84
C VAL A 587 -12.20 -0.97 18.74
N MET A 588 -13.42 -1.49 18.86
CA MET A 588 -14.49 -1.25 17.88
C MET A 588 -14.89 0.24 17.82
N TRP A 589 -14.91 0.93 18.97
CA TRP A 589 -15.13 2.38 19.02
C TRP A 589 -13.99 3.15 18.34
N GLN A 590 -12.73 2.80 18.62
CA GLN A 590 -11.56 3.43 17.97
C GLN A 590 -11.60 3.25 16.45
N PHE A 591 -11.96 2.06 15.96
CA PHE A 591 -12.13 1.81 14.53
C PHE A 591 -13.23 2.67 13.91
N ALA A 592 -14.41 2.73 14.56
CA ALA A 592 -15.55 3.51 14.06
C ALA A 592 -15.22 5.01 13.97
N GLU A 593 -14.51 5.54 14.97
CA GLU A 593 -14.06 6.94 15.00
C GLU A 593 -12.96 7.22 13.96
N ALA A 594 -12.03 6.28 13.73
CA ALA A 594 -11.03 6.40 12.67
C ALA A 594 -11.66 6.43 11.26
N VAL A 595 -12.58 5.50 10.98
CA VAL A 595 -13.35 5.50 9.72
C VAL A 595 -14.14 6.79 9.54
N ARG A 596 -14.75 7.30 10.62
CA ARG A 596 -15.47 8.59 10.62
C ARG A 596 -14.52 9.76 10.34
N GLY A 597 -13.33 9.78 10.93
CA GLY A 597 -12.28 10.78 10.72
C GLY A 597 -11.81 10.83 9.27
N LEU A 598 -11.48 9.66 8.69
CA LEU A 598 -11.06 9.56 7.29
C LEU A 598 -12.19 9.98 6.33
N ALA A 599 -13.42 9.51 6.55
CA ALA A 599 -14.55 9.84 5.68
C ALA A 599 -14.92 11.34 5.72
N ASP A 600 -14.92 11.94 6.91
CA ASP A 600 -15.14 13.38 7.08
C ASP A 600 -14.00 14.20 6.44
N GLY A 601 -12.74 13.78 6.61
CA GLY A 601 -11.58 14.46 6.04
C GLY A 601 -11.51 14.39 4.51
N CYS A 602 -11.82 13.23 3.92
CA CYS A 602 -11.91 13.04 2.48
C CYS A 602 -12.99 13.94 1.85
N LEU A 603 -14.16 14.04 2.50
CA LEU A 603 -15.23 14.95 2.09
C LEU A 603 -14.81 16.44 2.17
N GLU A 604 -14.07 16.82 3.21
CA GLU A 604 -13.61 18.19 3.47
C GLU A 604 -12.53 18.65 2.46
N LEU A 605 -11.55 17.79 2.18
CA LEU A 605 -10.53 18.01 1.16
C LEU A 605 -11.08 17.92 -0.27
N GLY A 606 -12.12 17.11 -0.48
CA GLY A 606 -12.74 16.89 -1.80
C GLY A 606 -12.08 15.78 -2.62
N ILE A 607 -11.41 14.81 -1.97
CA ILE A 607 -10.77 13.67 -2.61
C ILE A 607 -11.38 12.35 -2.10
N PRO A 608 -11.85 11.43 -2.97
CA PRO A 608 -12.56 10.24 -2.55
C PRO A 608 -11.62 9.10 -2.13
N VAL A 609 -12.10 8.25 -1.23
CA VAL A 609 -11.53 6.91 -1.01
C VAL A 609 -11.88 6.02 -2.20
N THR A 610 -10.88 5.48 -2.88
CA THR A 610 -11.03 4.61 -4.06
C THR A 610 -11.24 3.15 -3.67
N GLY A 611 -10.62 2.73 -2.57
CA GLY A 611 -10.63 1.38 -2.01
C GLY A 611 -9.71 1.29 -0.80
N GLY A 612 -9.53 0.09 -0.26
CA GLY A 612 -8.67 -0.16 0.90
C GLY A 612 -8.86 -1.54 1.51
N ASN A 613 -8.25 -1.76 2.66
CA ASN A 613 -8.23 -3.02 3.40
C ASN A 613 -8.53 -2.81 4.90
N VAL A 614 -9.04 -3.84 5.59
CA VAL A 614 -9.19 -3.84 7.06
C VAL A 614 -8.53 -5.08 7.64
N SER A 615 -7.57 -4.85 8.53
CA SER A 615 -6.89 -5.87 9.32
C SER A 615 -7.36 -5.76 10.77
N PHE A 616 -8.17 -6.73 11.20
CA PHE A 616 -8.59 -6.88 12.59
C PHE A 616 -7.77 -7.96 13.30
N TYR A 617 -8.00 -8.13 14.61
CA TYR A 617 -7.35 -9.15 15.45
C TYR A 617 -5.82 -9.02 15.56
N ASN A 618 -5.26 -7.83 15.32
CA ASN A 618 -3.86 -7.50 15.61
C ASN A 618 -3.67 -7.30 17.13
N GLN A 619 -3.71 -8.41 17.88
CA GLN A 619 -3.50 -8.44 19.32
C GLN A 619 -2.95 -9.79 19.80
N THR A 620 -2.13 -9.74 20.85
CA THR A 620 -1.60 -10.94 21.53
C THR A 620 -2.18 -10.99 22.94
N GLY A 621 -2.93 -12.04 23.25
CA GLY A 621 -3.74 -12.09 24.46
C GLY A 621 -4.71 -10.90 24.56
N ALA A 622 -4.55 -10.07 25.61
CA ALA A 622 -5.35 -8.87 25.85
C ALA A 622 -4.70 -7.56 25.35
N ALA A 623 -3.47 -7.60 24.83
CA ALA A 623 -2.76 -6.41 24.36
C ALA A 623 -2.96 -6.23 22.85
N ALA A 624 -3.76 -5.23 22.48
CA ALA A 624 -3.90 -4.79 21.10
C ALA A 624 -2.81 -3.79 20.71
N ILE A 625 -2.50 -3.74 19.42
CA ILE A 625 -1.72 -2.65 18.81
C ILE A 625 -2.39 -1.29 19.06
N HIS A 626 -1.65 -0.21 18.84
CA HIS A 626 -2.29 1.09 18.63
C HIS A 626 -3.19 1.06 17.37
N PRO A 627 -4.35 1.73 17.37
CA PRO A 627 -5.15 1.88 16.16
C PRO A 627 -4.29 2.52 15.07
N THR A 628 -4.07 1.82 13.96
CA THR A 628 -3.11 2.25 12.92
C THR A 628 -3.81 2.32 11.56
N PRO A 629 -4.56 3.41 11.31
CA PRO A 629 -5.14 3.69 10.01
C PRO A 629 -4.04 4.25 9.09
N VAL A 630 -3.54 3.40 8.20
CA VAL A 630 -2.58 3.80 7.16
C VAL A 630 -3.35 4.46 6.03
N VAL A 631 -3.01 5.68 5.66
CA VAL A 631 -3.68 6.45 4.61
C VAL A 631 -2.68 6.67 3.47
N GLY A 632 -3.06 6.31 2.25
CA GLY A 632 -2.26 6.56 1.05
C GLY A 632 -2.94 7.57 0.15
N VAL A 633 -2.21 8.59 -0.31
CA VAL A 633 -2.77 9.67 -1.16
C VAL A 633 -2.06 9.69 -2.51
N LEU A 634 -2.84 9.64 -3.59
CA LEU A 634 -2.37 9.77 -4.97
C LEU A 634 -2.51 11.22 -5.43
N GLY A 635 -1.44 11.77 -6.03
CA GLY A 635 -1.46 13.04 -6.75
C GLY A 635 -0.99 12.92 -8.20
N VAL A 636 -1.21 13.99 -8.98
CA VAL A 636 -0.84 14.09 -10.41
C VAL A 636 0.06 15.31 -10.65
N LEU A 637 1.03 15.13 -11.54
CA LEU A 637 1.91 16.17 -12.11
C LEU A 637 1.70 16.20 -13.62
N ASP A 638 1.36 17.37 -14.18
CA ASP A 638 1.15 17.52 -15.64
C ASP A 638 2.46 17.29 -16.41
N ASP A 639 3.61 17.71 -15.87
CA ASP A 639 4.95 17.31 -16.28
C ASP A 639 5.80 16.98 -15.04
N VAL A 640 6.32 15.75 -14.96
CA VAL A 640 7.24 15.35 -13.89
C VAL A 640 8.51 16.18 -13.84
N ALA A 641 8.90 16.93 -14.87
CA ALA A 641 10.07 17.80 -14.84
C ALA A 641 9.92 18.98 -13.85
N GLU A 642 8.69 19.38 -13.52
CA GLU A 642 8.38 20.47 -12.58
C GLU A 642 8.43 20.03 -11.11
N ARG A 643 8.69 18.74 -10.84
CA ARG A 643 8.77 18.16 -9.50
C ARG A 643 9.70 18.92 -8.55
N VAL A 644 9.30 19.06 -7.29
CA VAL A 644 10.13 19.61 -6.22
C VAL A 644 10.63 18.45 -5.33
N SER A 645 11.91 18.52 -4.93
CA SER A 645 12.55 17.56 -4.02
C SER A 645 12.67 18.15 -2.61
N MET A 646 12.81 17.30 -1.60
CA MET A 646 13.00 17.72 -0.20
C MET A 646 14.29 18.53 0.01
N GLY A 647 15.37 18.11 -0.68
CA GLY A 647 16.75 18.48 -0.36
C GLY A 647 17.14 19.87 -0.82
N PHE A 648 17.90 20.60 0.00
CA PHE A 648 18.44 21.90 -0.38
C PHE A 648 19.37 21.77 -1.60
N VAL A 649 19.05 22.49 -2.67
CA VAL A 649 19.73 22.36 -3.97
C VAL A 649 21.04 23.15 -3.99
N PRO A 650 22.20 22.53 -4.31
CA PRO A 650 23.46 23.24 -4.47
C PRO A 650 23.39 24.31 -5.57
N ARG A 651 23.79 25.54 -5.26
CA ARG A 651 23.81 26.65 -6.23
C ARG A 651 25.19 26.90 -6.83
N ALA A 652 25.21 27.22 -8.12
CA ALA A 652 26.43 27.61 -8.82
C ALA A 652 27.01 28.92 -8.23
N GLY A 653 28.34 29.02 -8.20
CA GLY A 653 29.03 30.23 -7.72
C GLY A 653 28.97 30.50 -6.21
N GLY A 654 28.40 29.59 -5.42
CA GLY A 654 28.24 29.77 -3.97
C GLY A 654 27.10 30.71 -3.58
N ASP A 655 26.09 30.86 -4.45
CA ASP A 655 24.85 31.56 -4.08
C ASP A 655 24.01 30.74 -3.07
N HIS A 656 22.97 31.34 -2.52
CA HIS A 656 22.08 30.70 -1.54
C HIS A 656 20.62 30.92 -1.90
N ASP A 657 19.75 30.01 -1.46
CA ASP A 657 18.31 30.20 -1.45
C ASP A 657 17.83 30.78 -0.12
N GLN A 658 16.68 31.43 -0.17
CA GLN A 658 15.98 31.93 1.03
C GLN A 658 15.08 30.84 1.59
N LEU A 659 15.14 30.63 2.91
CA LEU A 659 14.36 29.62 3.61
C LEU A 659 13.12 30.26 4.24
N PHE A 660 11.95 29.72 3.89
CA PHE A 660 10.67 30.11 4.46
C PHE A 660 10.02 28.91 5.15
N LEU A 661 9.50 29.14 6.36
CA LEU A 661 8.59 28.21 7.02
C LEU A 661 7.16 28.63 6.68
N LEU A 662 6.38 27.72 6.11
CA LEU A 662 4.96 27.89 5.85
C LEU A 662 4.15 27.30 7.02
N GLY A 663 2.99 27.89 7.31
CA GLY A 663 2.11 27.48 8.41
C GLY A 663 2.45 28.14 9.76
N GLU A 664 1.81 27.67 10.83
CA GLU A 664 1.96 28.23 12.18
C GLU A 664 2.45 27.15 13.16
N THR A 665 3.46 27.46 13.98
CA THR A 665 3.93 26.53 15.05
C THR A 665 3.20 26.84 16.35
N HIS A 666 2.56 25.82 16.94
CA HIS A 666 1.88 25.92 18.23
C HIS A 666 2.66 25.20 19.34
N VAL A 667 2.12 25.15 20.55
CA VAL A 667 2.71 24.38 21.67
C VAL A 667 2.04 23.01 21.70
N GLU A 668 2.32 22.21 20.68
CA GLU A 668 1.77 20.86 20.50
C GLU A 668 2.93 19.85 20.56
N LEU A 669 2.98 19.06 21.63
CA LEU A 669 4.08 18.14 21.94
C LEU A 669 3.57 16.74 22.32
N SER A 670 2.27 16.60 22.54
CA SER A 670 1.62 15.35 22.97
C SER A 670 1.54 14.34 21.83
N GLY A 671 2.03 13.12 22.09
CA GLY A 671 2.20 12.06 21.09
C GLY A 671 3.50 12.12 20.29
N SER A 672 4.32 13.16 20.47
CA SER A 672 5.49 13.44 19.62
C SER A 672 6.66 12.48 19.76
N GLU A 673 7.50 12.43 18.71
CA GLU A 673 8.79 11.73 18.79
C GLU A 673 9.69 12.32 19.89
N TRP A 674 9.64 13.63 20.16
CA TRP A 674 10.38 14.19 21.30
C TRP A 674 9.88 13.63 22.64
N ALA A 675 8.56 13.60 22.86
CA ALA A 675 7.95 13.10 24.09
C ALA A 675 8.30 11.61 24.31
N TRP A 676 8.27 10.82 23.24
CA TRP A 676 8.68 9.42 23.26
C TRP A 676 10.19 9.26 23.51
N VAL A 677 11.04 9.83 22.67
CA VAL A 677 12.50 9.62 22.66
C VAL A 677 13.20 10.20 23.90
N THR A 678 12.66 11.25 24.52
CA THR A 678 13.27 11.87 25.72
C THR A 678 12.61 11.45 27.04
N HIS A 679 11.33 11.07 27.04
CA HIS A 679 10.58 10.82 28.28
C HIS A 679 9.84 9.47 28.32
N GLU A 680 9.90 8.65 27.25
CA GLU A 680 9.10 7.44 27.08
C GLU A 680 7.58 7.69 27.30
N HIS A 681 7.14 8.90 26.92
CA HIS A 681 5.81 9.42 27.23
C HIS A 681 4.85 9.28 26.05
N LEU A 682 3.65 8.76 26.34
CA LEU A 682 2.49 8.78 25.47
C LEU A 682 1.30 9.29 26.28
N GLY A 683 0.84 10.50 25.97
CA GLY A 683 -0.30 11.15 26.63
C GLY A 683 -0.58 12.52 26.03
N GLY A 684 -1.74 13.08 26.39
CA GLY A 684 -2.23 14.38 25.95
C GLY A 684 -3.12 14.30 24.70
N ILE A 685 -3.21 15.43 23.98
CA ILE A 685 -4.05 15.58 22.78
C ILE A 685 -3.13 15.75 21.58
N PRO A 686 -3.31 15.01 20.47
CA PRO A 686 -2.44 15.14 19.30
C PRO A 686 -2.61 16.51 18.63
N PRO A 687 -1.66 16.92 17.74
CA PRO A 687 -1.74 18.18 17.02
C PRO A 687 -3.09 18.42 16.35
N GLN A 688 -3.57 19.66 16.31
CA GLN A 688 -4.83 20.00 15.66
C GLN A 688 -4.63 20.25 14.17
N VAL A 689 -5.48 19.63 13.35
CA VAL A 689 -5.42 19.71 11.89
C VAL A 689 -6.59 20.53 11.34
N ASP A 690 -6.26 21.50 10.48
CA ASP A 690 -7.20 22.30 9.70
C ASP A 690 -7.03 21.90 8.22
N LEU A 691 -7.93 21.05 7.72
CA LEU A 691 -7.85 20.51 6.35
C LEU A 691 -8.15 21.57 5.29
N ALA A 692 -8.82 22.67 5.64
CA ALA A 692 -8.99 23.80 4.72
C ALA A 692 -7.68 24.56 4.53
N ARG A 693 -6.87 24.72 5.59
CA ARG A 693 -5.49 25.24 5.52
C ARG A 693 -4.55 24.27 4.79
N GLU A 694 -4.64 22.96 5.02
CA GLU A 694 -3.84 21.98 4.26
C GLU A 694 -4.11 22.07 2.74
N ARG A 695 -5.37 22.22 2.32
CA ARG A 695 -5.70 22.45 0.91
C ARG A 695 -5.12 23.77 0.38
N GLN A 696 -5.15 24.84 1.17
CA GLN A 696 -4.54 26.13 0.78
C GLN A 696 -3.01 26.03 0.64
N LEU A 697 -2.36 25.28 1.53
CA LEU A 697 -0.93 24.98 1.46
C LEU A 697 -0.59 24.16 0.20
N ALA A 698 -1.38 23.12 -0.11
CA ALA A 698 -1.17 22.33 -1.32
C ALA A 698 -1.40 23.13 -2.61
N ASP A 699 -2.47 23.94 -2.69
CA ASP A 699 -2.73 24.83 -3.82
C ASP A 699 -1.61 25.88 -4.00
N LEU A 700 -0.98 26.34 -2.92
CA LEU A 700 0.21 27.20 -2.94
C LEU A 700 1.43 26.44 -3.47
N LEU A 701 1.73 25.25 -2.93
CA LEU A 701 2.92 24.47 -3.28
C LEU A 701 2.90 24.03 -4.74
N ALA A 702 1.77 23.51 -5.22
CA ALA A 702 1.60 23.11 -6.61
C ALA A 702 1.78 24.28 -7.59
N GLU A 703 1.17 25.44 -7.30
CA GLU A 703 1.34 26.63 -8.16
C GLU A 703 2.78 27.17 -8.09
N ALA A 704 3.39 27.22 -6.90
CA ALA A 704 4.76 27.71 -6.71
C ALA A 704 5.82 26.81 -7.37
N ALA A 705 5.61 25.49 -7.39
CA ALA A 705 6.40 24.54 -8.18
C ALA A 705 6.27 24.84 -9.68
N ARG A 706 5.04 24.89 -10.19
CA ARG A 706 4.68 25.13 -11.60
C ARG A 706 5.22 26.46 -12.16
N VAL A 707 5.37 27.49 -11.33
CA VAL A 707 5.98 28.78 -11.73
C VAL A 707 7.48 28.91 -11.36
N GLY A 708 8.13 27.81 -10.95
CA GLY A 708 9.56 27.78 -10.64
C GLY A 708 9.97 28.70 -9.49
N HIS A 709 9.12 28.85 -8.48
CA HIS A 709 9.40 29.65 -7.27
C HIS A 709 10.02 28.83 -6.13
N LEU A 710 10.05 27.50 -6.26
CA LEU A 710 10.64 26.58 -5.29
C LEU A 710 11.87 25.90 -5.87
N SER A 711 12.90 25.72 -5.05
CA SER A 711 14.03 24.82 -5.33
C SER A 711 13.90 23.51 -4.59
N SER A 712 13.41 23.59 -3.35
CA SER A 712 13.07 22.45 -2.50
C SER A 712 11.86 22.79 -1.64
N ALA A 713 11.11 21.76 -1.27
CA ALA A 713 10.00 21.83 -0.34
C ALA A 713 9.92 20.49 0.37
N HIS A 714 9.76 20.53 1.69
CA HIS A 714 9.75 19.37 2.56
C HIS A 714 8.72 19.60 3.67
N ASP A 715 8.00 18.54 4.03
CA ASP A 715 7.01 18.52 5.08
C ASP A 715 7.60 18.77 6.49
N LEU A 716 6.71 19.05 7.46
CA LEU A 716 7.02 19.03 8.89
C LEU A 716 6.07 18.03 9.58
N SER A 717 6.59 16.82 9.78
CA SER A 717 5.96 15.65 10.41
C SER A 717 6.66 15.32 11.74
N ASP A 718 6.94 14.04 12.01
CA ASP A 718 7.61 13.53 13.19
C ASP A 718 8.97 14.26 13.43
N GLY A 719 9.20 14.71 14.65
CA GLY A 719 10.40 15.47 15.04
C GLY A 719 10.41 16.95 14.63
N GLY A 720 9.47 17.39 13.79
CA GLY A 720 9.24 18.80 13.45
C GLY A 720 10.39 19.48 12.69
N LEU A 721 10.45 20.81 12.76
CA LEU A 721 11.37 21.65 11.97
C LEU A 721 12.85 21.24 12.10
N ALA A 722 13.26 20.75 13.27
CA ALA A 722 14.63 20.27 13.51
C ALA A 722 14.96 19.05 12.64
N GLN A 723 14.03 18.10 12.50
CA GLN A 723 14.19 16.94 11.63
C GLN A 723 14.25 17.40 10.16
N SER A 724 13.24 18.18 9.72
CA SER A 724 13.16 18.64 8.33
C SER A 724 14.40 19.42 7.88
N LEU A 725 14.99 20.23 8.78
CA LEU A 725 16.26 20.92 8.51
C LEU A 725 17.44 19.96 8.35
N VAL A 726 17.54 18.93 9.20
CA VAL A 726 18.62 17.94 9.12
C VAL A 726 18.52 17.13 7.83
N GLU A 727 17.34 16.62 7.50
CA GLU A 727 17.13 15.82 6.29
C GLU A 727 17.36 16.65 5.01
N SER A 728 16.78 17.86 4.94
CA SER A 728 17.01 18.82 3.83
C SER A 728 18.49 19.11 3.62
N CYS A 729 19.26 19.26 4.71
CA CYS A 729 20.70 19.50 4.64
C CYS A 729 21.48 18.25 4.18
N LEU A 730 21.15 17.08 4.73
CA LEU A 730 21.88 15.83 4.48
C LEU A 730 21.65 15.30 3.07
N ARG A 731 20.45 15.48 2.50
CA ARG A 731 20.03 14.96 1.19
C ARG A 731 21.01 15.28 0.05
N HIS A 732 21.56 16.50 0.03
CA HIS A 732 22.56 16.93 -0.96
C HIS A 732 23.85 17.50 -0.34
N GLY A 733 23.98 17.48 0.99
CA GLY A 733 25.16 17.99 1.70
C GLY A 733 25.29 19.52 1.69
N VAL A 734 24.17 20.23 1.66
CA VAL A 734 24.10 21.71 1.69
C VAL A 734 23.74 22.13 3.10
N GLY A 735 24.51 23.05 3.71
CA GLY A 735 24.22 23.55 5.05
C GLY A 735 23.03 24.51 5.08
N ALA A 736 22.70 25.03 6.26
CA ALA A 736 21.72 26.09 6.43
C ALA A 736 22.04 26.96 7.65
N GLN A 737 21.70 28.24 7.56
CA GLN A 737 21.74 29.18 8.69
C GLN A 737 20.33 29.74 8.91
N ILE A 738 19.70 29.37 10.03
CA ILE A 738 18.39 29.88 10.42
C ILE A 738 18.45 30.72 11.70
N ALA A 739 17.44 31.56 11.90
CA ALA A 739 17.21 32.32 13.13
C ALA A 739 15.87 31.90 13.75
N VAL A 740 15.81 31.87 15.08
CA VAL A 740 14.56 31.69 15.82
C VAL A 740 13.80 33.03 15.82
N PRO A 741 12.54 33.09 15.37
CA PRO A 741 11.75 34.32 15.36
C PRO A 741 11.57 34.92 16.77
N GLU A 742 11.40 36.24 16.87
CA GLU A 742 11.41 36.97 18.15
C GLU A 742 10.42 36.39 19.18
N GLN A 743 9.20 36.04 18.72
CA GLN A 743 8.14 35.41 19.51
C GLN A 743 8.52 34.04 20.10
N PHE A 744 9.55 33.38 19.55
CA PHE A 744 10.08 32.11 20.02
C PHE A 744 11.42 32.21 20.77
N THR A 745 12.00 33.39 21.00
CA THR A 745 13.33 33.51 21.65
C THR A 745 13.34 33.34 23.18
N GLY A 746 12.17 33.38 23.84
CA GLY A 746 12.09 33.37 25.30
C GLY A 746 12.07 31.97 25.94
N GLY A 747 12.95 31.71 26.90
CA GLY A 747 12.90 30.50 27.73
C GLY A 747 13.05 29.21 26.93
N SER A 748 12.06 28.31 27.01
CA SER A 748 11.99 27.07 26.22
C SER A 748 11.18 27.21 24.92
N MET A 749 10.85 28.42 24.48
CA MET A 749 10.20 28.62 23.19
C MET A 749 11.09 28.31 21.96
N PRO A 750 12.44 28.40 21.99
CA PRO A 750 13.26 27.91 20.89
C PRO A 750 13.11 26.40 20.67
N PHE A 751 12.90 25.65 21.75
CA PHE A 751 12.56 24.23 21.68
C PHE A 751 11.21 24.02 20.99
N VAL A 752 10.17 24.78 21.34
CA VAL A 752 8.84 24.67 20.69
C VAL A 752 8.93 24.94 19.19
N PHE A 753 9.67 25.98 18.78
CA PHE A 753 9.86 26.33 17.37
C PHE A 753 10.52 25.21 16.56
N LEU A 754 11.48 24.51 17.16
CA LEU A 754 12.28 23.47 16.52
C LEU A 754 11.60 22.09 16.54
N PHE A 755 10.91 21.71 17.61
CA PHE A 755 10.50 20.32 17.87
C PHE A 755 8.99 20.10 18.03
N SER A 756 8.15 21.13 17.88
CA SER A 756 6.69 20.91 17.83
C SER A 756 6.29 20.37 16.47
N GLU A 757 5.34 19.44 16.47
CA GLU A 757 4.82 18.68 15.32
C GLU A 757 3.44 19.20 14.88
N SER A 758 3.14 20.50 15.05
CA SER A 758 1.95 21.13 14.48
C SER A 758 1.77 20.81 12.98
N ALA A 759 0.55 20.44 12.59
CA ALA A 759 0.19 20.14 11.20
C ALA A 759 0.15 21.41 10.31
N GLY A 760 -0.06 21.25 9.00
CA GLY A 760 -0.22 22.38 8.08
C GLY A 760 1.04 23.22 7.86
N ARG A 761 2.22 22.63 7.97
CA ARG A 761 3.52 23.31 7.82
C ARG A 761 4.42 22.64 6.77
N ALA A 762 5.23 23.45 6.08
CA ALA A 762 6.27 22.98 5.17
C ALA A 762 7.47 23.93 5.22
N LEU A 763 8.68 23.39 5.08
CA LEU A 763 9.92 24.15 4.91
C LEU A 763 10.24 24.24 3.42
N VAL A 764 10.40 25.45 2.89
CA VAL A 764 10.71 25.66 1.47
C VAL A 764 11.97 26.48 1.28
N SER A 765 12.72 26.16 0.21
CA SER A 765 13.83 26.98 -0.28
C SER A 765 13.43 27.68 -1.58
N VAL A 766 13.61 29.00 -1.62
CA VAL A 766 13.16 29.90 -2.69
C VAL A 766 14.38 30.52 -3.39
N PRO A 767 14.48 30.46 -4.74
CA PRO A 767 15.56 31.08 -5.49
C PRO A 767 15.64 32.60 -5.24
N ARG A 768 16.85 33.15 -5.20
CA ARG A 768 17.03 34.60 -5.07
C ARG A 768 16.41 35.36 -6.23
N GLY A 769 15.72 36.45 -5.92
CA GLY A 769 14.92 37.23 -6.85
C GLY A 769 13.47 36.77 -7.00
N HIS A 770 13.10 35.58 -6.54
CA HIS A 770 11.73 35.05 -6.61
C HIS A 770 10.91 35.38 -5.34
N GLU A 771 11.54 35.92 -4.30
CA GLU A 771 10.96 36.05 -2.96
C GLU A 771 9.70 36.92 -2.93
N LYS A 772 9.70 38.02 -3.68
CA LYS A 772 8.56 38.93 -3.77
C LYS A 772 7.36 38.31 -4.50
N ALA A 773 7.63 37.45 -5.47
CA ALA A 773 6.57 36.75 -6.20
C ALA A 773 6.01 35.60 -5.34
N PHE A 774 6.89 34.83 -4.69
CA PHE A 774 6.51 33.78 -3.75
C PHE A 774 5.69 34.31 -2.57
N THR A 775 6.18 35.32 -1.86
CA THR A 775 5.47 35.91 -0.70
C THR A 775 4.15 36.59 -1.08
N ALA A 776 4.02 37.12 -2.31
CA ALA A 776 2.75 37.60 -2.84
C ALA A 776 1.77 36.45 -3.12
N LEU A 777 2.25 35.32 -3.67
CA LEU A 777 1.45 34.12 -3.87
C LEU A 777 0.98 33.51 -2.54
N CYS A 778 1.82 33.47 -1.49
CA CYS A 778 1.39 33.06 -0.15
C CYS A 778 0.27 33.96 0.38
N ALA A 779 0.38 35.28 0.19
CA ALA A 779 -0.65 36.24 0.61
C ALA A 779 -1.95 36.11 -0.20
N GLU A 780 -1.88 35.78 -1.50
CA GLU A 780 -3.05 35.48 -2.34
C GLU A 780 -3.76 34.20 -1.89
N ARG A 781 -3.01 33.16 -1.52
CA ARG A 781 -3.54 31.87 -1.03
C ARG A 781 -3.95 31.89 0.44
N GLY A 782 -3.61 32.95 1.18
CA GLY A 782 -3.91 33.10 2.61
C GLY A 782 -3.03 32.26 3.54
N VAL A 783 -1.91 31.73 3.04
CA VAL A 783 -0.99 30.87 3.80
C VAL A 783 0.00 31.72 4.60
N PRO A 784 0.07 31.59 5.93
CA PRO A 784 1.05 32.29 6.74
C PRO A 784 2.46 31.76 6.47
N TRP A 785 3.45 32.64 6.54
CA TRP A 785 4.85 32.31 6.30
C TRP A 785 5.77 33.16 7.17
N GLU A 786 6.94 32.60 7.50
CA GLU A 786 8.02 33.26 8.23
C GLU A 786 9.33 33.09 7.45
N PHE A 787 10.13 34.15 7.34
CA PHE A 787 11.48 34.04 6.78
C PHE A 787 12.43 33.55 7.86
N VAL A 788 12.87 32.30 7.74
CA VAL A 788 13.66 31.65 8.81
C VAL A 788 15.16 31.72 8.57
N GLY A 789 15.64 31.88 7.34
CA GLY A 789 17.07 31.93 7.07
C GLY A 789 17.48 31.72 5.62
N VAL A 790 18.66 31.13 5.43
CA VAL A 790 19.23 30.84 4.09
C VAL A 790 19.93 29.49 4.07
N THR A 791 19.99 28.86 2.90
CA THR A 791 20.91 27.73 2.67
C THR A 791 22.37 28.20 2.76
N ASP A 792 23.27 27.35 3.19
CA ASP A 792 24.71 27.65 3.28
C ASP A 792 25.56 26.53 2.65
N PRO A 793 25.74 26.55 1.32
CA PRO A 793 26.54 25.54 0.61
C PRO A 793 28.04 25.54 0.97
N ALA A 794 28.54 26.63 1.55
CA ALA A 794 29.96 26.78 1.88
C ALA A 794 30.26 26.52 3.37
N GLY A 795 29.28 26.71 4.26
CA GLY A 795 29.46 26.63 5.69
C GLY A 795 29.58 25.21 6.25
N GLY A 796 29.11 24.17 5.54
CA GLY A 796 29.32 22.77 5.92
C GLY A 796 28.64 22.32 7.23
N GLY A 797 27.58 23.02 7.68
CA GLY A 797 26.83 22.67 8.88
C GLY A 797 25.42 23.28 8.90
N LEU A 798 24.62 22.82 9.86
CA LEU A 798 23.34 23.43 10.25
C LEU A 798 23.59 24.36 11.45
N GLU A 799 23.26 25.64 11.30
CA GLU A 799 23.38 26.66 12.34
C GLU A 799 22.01 27.25 12.68
N VAL A 800 21.63 27.14 13.95
CA VAL A 800 20.50 27.87 14.53
C VAL A 800 21.08 29.03 15.34
N ARG A 801 21.04 30.23 14.76
CA ARG A 801 21.76 31.42 15.25
C ARG A 801 21.41 31.73 16.70
N GLY A 802 22.44 31.86 17.53
CA GLY A 802 22.32 32.10 18.97
C GLY A 802 21.87 30.88 19.80
N GLN A 803 21.59 29.73 19.17
CA GLN A 803 21.26 28.48 19.83
C GLN A 803 22.39 27.46 19.66
N PHE A 804 22.65 26.94 18.46
CA PHE A 804 23.70 25.93 18.27
C PHE A 804 24.15 25.83 16.82
N ARG A 805 25.24 25.07 16.63
CA ARG A 805 25.71 24.61 15.33
C ARG A 805 26.10 23.13 15.41
N ILE A 806 25.79 22.39 14.35
CA ILE A 806 26.20 20.99 14.16
C ILE A 806 26.73 20.85 12.73
N ASP A 807 27.91 20.24 12.56
CA ASP A 807 28.51 20.08 11.24
C ASP A 807 27.86 18.90 10.48
N LEU A 808 27.81 18.98 9.15
CA LEU A 808 27.09 17.97 8.33
C LEU A 808 27.70 16.56 8.43
N GLU A 809 28.99 16.45 8.78
CA GLU A 809 29.65 15.17 9.04
C GLU A 809 29.13 14.53 10.33
N GLU A 810 28.94 15.31 11.40
CA GLU A 810 28.38 14.84 12.67
C GLU A 810 26.91 14.46 12.52
N LEU A 811 26.11 15.30 11.85
CA LEU A 811 24.71 14.96 11.55
C LEU A 811 24.60 13.65 10.76
N ARG A 812 25.40 13.47 9.71
CA ARG A 812 25.41 12.25 8.89
C ARG A 812 25.86 11.03 9.69
N ALA A 813 26.89 11.17 10.52
CA ALA A 813 27.42 10.08 11.33
C ALA A 813 26.41 9.61 12.39
N VAL A 814 25.64 10.53 12.98
CA VAL A 814 24.63 10.19 13.99
C VAL A 814 23.35 9.65 13.34
N HIS A 815 22.81 10.34 12.33
CA HIS A 815 21.60 9.96 11.61
C HIS A 815 21.74 8.60 10.91
N GLY A 816 22.90 8.34 10.28
CA GLY A 816 23.17 7.11 9.53
C GLY A 816 23.53 5.88 10.38
N ALA A 817 23.76 6.02 11.69
CA ALA A 817 24.35 4.94 12.48
C ALA A 817 23.34 3.95 13.08
N THR A 818 22.09 4.34 13.32
CA THR A 818 21.20 3.55 14.22
C THR A 818 20.74 2.23 13.62
N LEU A 819 20.15 2.20 12.42
CA LEU A 819 19.69 0.93 11.83
C LEU A 819 20.85 -0.03 11.48
N PRO A 820 21.97 0.42 10.86
CA PRO A 820 23.12 -0.45 10.63
C PRO A 820 23.75 -1.02 11.91
N ARG A 821 23.74 -0.26 13.02
CA ARG A 821 24.22 -0.73 14.33
C ARG A 821 23.31 -1.79 14.95
N LEU A 822 22.00 -1.70 14.73
CA LEU A 822 21.02 -2.65 15.26
C LEU A 822 20.93 -3.93 14.42
N PHE A 823 21.00 -3.82 13.08
CA PHE A 823 20.65 -4.91 12.16
C PHE A 823 21.76 -5.30 11.16
N GLY A 824 22.81 -4.50 10.98
CA GLY A 824 23.90 -4.78 10.03
C GLY A 824 24.96 -5.80 10.50
N GLY A 825 24.80 -6.35 11.71
CA GLY A 825 25.78 -7.25 12.35
C GLY A 825 25.54 -8.75 12.13
N SER A 826 24.44 -9.16 11.47
CA SER A 826 24.09 -10.56 11.24
C SER A 826 24.28 -10.95 9.78
N GLU A 827 25.22 -11.86 9.50
CA GLU A 827 25.04 -12.75 8.34
C GLU A 827 23.67 -13.44 8.50
N PRO A 828 22.88 -13.60 7.41
CA PRO A 828 21.63 -14.35 7.49
C PRO A 828 21.96 -15.75 7.99
N ALA A 829 21.27 -16.20 9.05
CA ALA A 829 21.52 -17.48 9.69
C ALA A 829 21.28 -18.62 8.67
N GLY A 830 22.36 -19.07 8.03
CA GLY A 830 22.30 -20.01 6.93
C GLY A 830 21.60 -21.30 7.33
N ALA A 831 20.84 -21.87 6.39
CA ALA A 831 20.09 -23.10 6.58
C ALA A 831 20.99 -24.25 7.09
N SER A 832 20.96 -24.49 8.40
CA SER A 832 21.74 -25.51 9.07
C SER A 832 20.91 -26.77 9.29
N SER A 833 20.94 -27.68 8.31
CA SER A 833 20.45 -29.06 8.47
C SER A 833 21.58 -30.07 8.24
N ALA A 834 22.47 -30.19 9.22
CA ALA A 834 23.38 -31.33 9.35
C ALA A 834 23.33 -31.84 10.80
N GLY A 835 22.94 -33.11 10.98
CA GLY A 835 22.61 -33.70 12.28
C GLY A 835 23.82 -33.96 13.20
N PRO A 836 23.57 -34.33 14.47
CA PRO A 836 24.58 -34.33 15.52
C PRO A 836 25.55 -35.52 15.43
N GLY A 837 26.85 -35.21 15.28
CA GLY A 837 27.96 -36.17 15.30
C GLY A 837 28.86 -36.03 16.53
N VAL A 838 28.57 -36.84 17.56
CA VAL A 838 29.46 -37.36 18.64
C VAL A 838 30.79 -36.61 18.92
N ALA A 839 30.92 -36.03 20.12
CA ALA A 839 32.17 -35.49 20.66
C ALA A 839 33.22 -36.58 20.97
N PRO A 840 34.52 -36.22 21.02
CA PRO A 840 35.10 -35.98 22.35
C PRO A 840 36.10 -34.80 22.42
N ALA A 841 36.38 -34.36 23.65
CA ALA A 841 37.35 -33.30 23.95
C ALA A 841 38.80 -33.80 24.02
N ALA A 842 39.79 -32.93 23.72
CA ALA A 842 40.97 -32.69 24.57
C ALA A 842 41.97 -31.65 24.01
N THR A 843 42.45 -30.77 24.91
CA THR A 843 43.81 -30.17 25.01
C THR A 843 44.47 -29.42 23.83
N ALA A 844 44.51 -28.09 23.99
CA ALA A 844 45.66 -27.17 23.84
C ALA A 844 47.00 -27.65 23.22
N ALA A 845 47.53 -26.86 22.27
CA ALA A 845 48.76 -26.07 22.42
C ALA A 845 49.03 -25.18 21.19
N ALA A 846 49.71 -24.04 21.38
CA ALA A 846 50.05 -23.10 20.30
C ALA A 846 51.38 -23.43 19.61
N VAL A 847 51.45 -23.26 18.28
CA VAL A 847 52.69 -23.05 17.52
C VAL A 847 52.40 -22.11 16.34
N ALA A 848 53.31 -21.16 16.09
CA ALA A 848 53.36 -20.31 14.89
C ALA A 848 54.78 -20.42 14.26
N PRO A 849 55.14 -19.70 13.19
CA PRO A 849 54.83 -20.03 11.78
C PRO A 849 56.09 -20.15 10.89
N VAL A 850 56.03 -20.86 9.76
CA VAL A 850 56.97 -20.70 8.60
C VAL A 850 56.33 -21.23 7.28
N PRO A 851 56.86 -21.01 6.05
CA PRO A 851 56.13 -20.24 5.04
C PRO A 851 55.90 -20.98 3.69
N ALA A 852 55.43 -20.20 2.69
CA ALA A 852 54.99 -20.60 1.36
C ALA A 852 55.99 -21.37 0.47
N VAL A 853 55.44 -22.16 -0.47
CA VAL A 853 56.03 -22.47 -1.79
C VAL A 853 54.90 -22.59 -2.85
N ASP A 854 55.05 -21.80 -3.92
CA ASP A 854 54.57 -21.89 -5.31
C ASP A 854 53.19 -22.46 -5.69
N THR A 855 52.40 -21.62 -6.36
CA THR A 855 51.30 -22.00 -7.27
C THR A 855 51.75 -21.88 -8.73
N VAL A 856 51.28 -22.80 -9.59
CA VAL A 856 51.59 -22.83 -11.03
C VAL A 856 50.53 -22.06 -11.82
N GLU A 857 50.97 -21.22 -12.76
CA GLU A 857 50.10 -20.48 -13.67
C GLU A 857 49.40 -21.40 -14.70
N VAL A 858 48.13 -21.08 -15.00
CA VAL A 858 47.53 -21.33 -16.31
C VAL A 858 46.77 -20.07 -16.72
N ALA A 859 47.21 -19.42 -17.79
CA ALA A 859 46.68 -18.13 -18.23
C ALA A 859 45.34 -18.27 -18.99
N ARG A 860 44.50 -17.22 -18.88
CA ARG A 860 43.50 -16.87 -19.89
C ARG A 860 43.56 -15.37 -20.15
N GLU A 861 43.62 -15.00 -21.42
CA GLU A 861 43.72 -13.62 -21.88
C GLU A 861 42.40 -12.87 -21.73
N ALA A 862 42.48 -11.58 -21.37
CA ALA A 862 41.40 -10.62 -21.51
C ALA A 862 41.95 -9.38 -22.24
N ALA A 863 41.29 -8.99 -23.34
CA ALA A 863 41.71 -7.85 -24.15
C ALA A 863 41.15 -6.53 -23.59
N PRO A 864 41.94 -5.45 -23.48
CA PRO A 864 41.46 -4.15 -23.04
C PRO A 864 40.88 -3.33 -24.21
N VAL A 865 39.79 -2.62 -23.98
CA VAL A 865 39.27 -1.59 -24.90
C VAL A 865 39.84 -0.23 -24.46
N ALA A 866 40.51 0.46 -25.39
CA ALA A 866 41.21 1.72 -25.11
C ALA A 866 40.33 2.95 -25.39
N ALA A 867 40.53 4.00 -24.59
CA ALA A 867 40.05 5.35 -24.88
C ALA A 867 40.97 6.07 -25.89
N PRO A 868 40.44 6.97 -26.74
CA PRO A 868 41.25 7.89 -27.53
C PRO A 868 41.33 9.29 -26.90
N ALA A 869 42.51 9.91 -26.97
CA ALA A 869 42.72 11.33 -26.67
C ALA A 869 43.63 11.98 -27.72
N ASP A 870 43.27 13.21 -28.11
CA ASP A 870 44.05 14.26 -28.80
C ASP A 870 44.91 13.97 -30.06
N GLN A 871 44.71 14.81 -31.09
CA GLN A 871 45.77 15.78 -31.46
C GLN A 871 45.31 16.93 -32.39
N ALA A 872 46.02 18.06 -32.23
CA ALA A 872 45.68 19.43 -32.61
C ALA A 872 45.96 19.88 -34.06
N ALA A 873 45.28 20.97 -34.44
CA ALA A 873 45.71 22.11 -35.30
C ALA A 873 46.10 21.86 -36.79
N PRO A 874 45.82 22.83 -37.69
CA PRO A 874 46.73 23.98 -37.86
C PRO A 874 46.05 25.35 -38.17
N GLU A 875 46.81 26.44 -38.00
CA GLU A 875 46.50 27.80 -38.49
C GLU A 875 47.18 28.10 -39.85
N HIS A 876 46.52 28.85 -40.76
CA HIS A 876 47.05 30.09 -41.42
C HIS A 876 46.29 30.55 -42.70
N THR A 877 45.79 31.80 -42.67
CA THR A 877 45.73 32.84 -43.73
C THR A 877 45.16 32.61 -45.16
N GLY A 878 44.20 33.48 -45.57
CA GLY A 878 44.38 34.31 -46.80
C GLY A 878 43.20 34.59 -47.77
N SER A 879 42.64 35.82 -47.74
CA SER A 879 42.02 36.60 -48.87
C SER A 879 40.72 36.08 -49.58
N ALA A 880 39.83 36.88 -50.22
CA ALA A 880 39.87 38.29 -50.64
C ALA A 880 38.45 38.91 -50.96
N VAL A 881 38.25 40.23 -50.77
CA VAL A 881 37.49 41.22 -51.62
C VAL A 881 35.93 41.07 -51.73
N ALA A 882 35.05 42.09 -51.69
CA ALA A 882 35.16 43.58 -51.82
C ALA A 882 34.09 44.40 -51.03
N ASP A 883 34.38 45.71 -50.88
CA ASP A 883 33.50 46.92 -50.80
C ASP A 883 32.41 47.13 -49.70
N GLY A 884 32.47 48.32 -49.06
CA GLY A 884 31.48 48.89 -48.11
C GLY A 884 30.53 49.93 -48.78
N PRO A 885 30.13 51.07 -48.16
CA PRO A 885 30.49 51.66 -46.85
C PRO A 885 29.28 52.04 -45.92
N VAL A 886 29.38 51.97 -44.58
CA VAL A 886 29.68 53.05 -43.55
C VAL A 886 28.58 54.10 -43.24
N ALA A 887 28.14 54.14 -41.95
CA ALA A 887 27.94 55.29 -41.03
C ALA A 887 27.01 54.84 -39.87
N ASP A 888 27.44 54.62 -38.62
CA ASP A 888 27.86 55.58 -37.57
C ASP A 888 26.90 56.77 -37.34
N ASP A 889 26.15 56.78 -36.22
CA ASP A 889 26.56 57.51 -34.99
C ASP A 889 25.56 57.28 -33.80
N ALA A 890 25.98 57.61 -32.57
CA ALA A 890 25.14 57.62 -31.34
C ALA A 890 24.94 59.08 -30.83
N PRO A 891 24.63 59.42 -29.55
CA PRO A 891 23.69 58.88 -28.53
C PRO A 891 22.80 59.95 -27.80
N VAL A 892 21.67 59.56 -27.14
CA VAL A 892 21.13 60.15 -25.86
C VAL A 892 20.56 61.62 -25.93
N PRO A 893 19.84 62.28 -24.95
CA PRO A 893 19.18 61.93 -23.64
C PRO A 893 17.67 62.36 -23.41
N ALA A 894 17.13 61.95 -22.24
CA ALA A 894 16.26 62.66 -21.24
C ALA A 894 14.85 63.26 -21.54
N GLU A 895 13.86 63.05 -20.64
CA GLU A 895 13.48 63.92 -19.48
C GLU A 895 12.00 63.74 -19.01
N ALA A 896 11.67 64.21 -17.80
CA ALA A 896 10.65 63.67 -16.89
C ALA A 896 9.27 64.39 -16.76
N GLY A 897 8.19 63.59 -16.63
CA GLY A 897 6.94 63.84 -15.84
C GLY A 897 6.05 65.06 -16.14
N PRO A 898 4.98 65.33 -15.34
CA PRO A 898 4.20 64.45 -14.45
C PRO A 898 2.64 64.66 -14.57
N THR A 899 1.87 64.19 -13.57
CA THR A 899 0.48 64.55 -13.17
C THR A 899 -0.74 63.73 -13.65
N ALA A 900 -1.59 63.37 -12.68
CA ALA A 900 -3.03 63.02 -12.77
C ALA A 900 -3.86 64.28 -12.35
N PRO A 901 -5.23 64.34 -12.27
CA PRO A 901 -6.13 63.31 -11.71
C PRO A 901 -7.58 63.25 -12.28
N ASP A 902 -8.44 62.57 -11.52
CA ASP A 902 -9.92 62.68 -11.40
C ASP A 902 -10.87 62.07 -12.46
N ALA A 903 -11.77 61.21 -11.95
CA ALA A 903 -13.03 60.82 -12.56
C ALA A 903 -14.13 61.86 -12.25
N PRO A 904 -15.23 61.93 -13.04
CA PRO A 904 -16.47 61.31 -12.55
C PRO A 904 -17.47 60.87 -13.65
N GLY A 905 -18.57 60.22 -13.25
CA GLY A 905 -19.88 60.62 -13.79
C GLY A 905 -20.81 59.56 -14.40
N TRP A 906 -21.72 59.07 -13.55
CA TRP A 906 -23.17 58.90 -13.81
C TRP A 906 -23.70 57.87 -14.83
N ALA A 907 -24.72 57.12 -14.37
CA ALA A 907 -25.52 56.16 -15.14
C ALA A 907 -26.96 56.72 -15.45
N PRO A 908 -28.10 56.01 -15.22
CA PRO A 908 -28.86 55.33 -16.29
C PRO A 908 -30.38 55.65 -16.33
N GLU A 909 -31.12 55.09 -17.29
CA GLU A 909 -32.58 54.80 -17.17
C GLU A 909 -32.94 53.47 -17.86
N ARG A 910 -33.51 52.48 -17.15
CA ARG A 910 -34.96 52.12 -16.94
C ARG A 910 -35.59 51.34 -18.12
N VAL A 911 -36.56 50.42 -17.98
CA VAL A 911 -37.78 50.36 -17.14
C VAL A 911 -38.16 48.90 -16.78
N ASP A 912 -38.37 48.65 -15.47
CA ASP A 912 -39.44 47.94 -14.72
C ASP A 912 -40.00 46.54 -15.14
N GLY A 913 -40.53 45.71 -14.23
CA GLY A 913 -40.75 45.86 -12.77
C GLY A 913 -41.03 44.50 -12.08
N ALA A 914 -40.84 44.37 -10.75
CA ALA A 914 -41.88 44.48 -9.70
C ALA A 914 -42.10 43.07 -9.06
N GLU A 915 -42.23 42.83 -7.74
CA GLU A 915 -42.24 43.64 -6.50
C GLU A 915 -41.66 42.75 -5.35
N ARG A 916 -40.76 43.25 -4.47
CA ARG A 916 -41.00 43.69 -3.05
C ARG A 916 -41.71 42.67 -2.12
N ALA A 917 -41.47 42.56 -0.80
CA ALA A 917 -40.43 42.98 0.19
C ALA A 917 -40.88 42.36 1.57
N THR A 918 -40.24 42.45 2.75
CA THR A 918 -39.07 43.17 3.30
C THR A 918 -38.55 42.42 4.57
N GLY A 919 -37.40 42.80 5.14
CA GLY A 919 -37.05 42.53 6.57
C GLY A 919 -37.66 43.57 7.53
N PRO A 920 -37.02 43.96 8.68
CA PRO A 920 -35.63 43.68 9.08
C PRO A 920 -35.36 43.46 10.60
N SER A 921 -34.09 43.12 10.91
CA SER A 921 -33.24 43.53 12.08
C SER A 921 -33.79 43.64 13.52
N GLY A 922 -33.07 43.05 14.47
CA GLY A 922 -33.05 43.46 15.89
C GLY A 922 -32.12 42.59 16.74
N ALA A 923 -31.24 43.19 17.54
CA ALA A 923 -30.29 42.49 18.42
C ALA A 923 -30.72 42.55 19.89
N THR A 924 -30.36 41.53 20.70
CA THR A 924 -29.85 41.60 22.10
C THR A 924 -29.74 40.21 22.76
N ASP A 925 -28.65 39.97 23.47
CA ASP A 925 -28.42 38.93 24.51
C ASP A 925 -29.28 39.18 25.79
N PRO A 926 -29.28 38.30 26.83
CA PRO A 926 -29.09 36.84 26.89
C PRO A 926 -30.16 36.14 27.80
N ASP A 927 -29.87 34.89 28.22
CA ASP A 927 -30.11 34.31 29.57
C ASP A 927 -31.18 33.19 29.78
N ALA A 928 -30.76 32.24 30.63
CA ALA A 928 -31.46 31.23 31.43
C ALA A 928 -32.74 30.47 30.93
N GLY A 929 -32.55 29.16 30.70
CA GLY A 929 -33.10 28.15 31.63
C GLY A 929 -34.31 27.30 31.20
N GLY A 930 -34.30 26.01 31.60
CA GLY A 930 -35.51 25.25 31.90
C GLY A 930 -35.78 23.99 31.07
N ALA A 931 -35.42 22.84 31.65
CA ALA A 931 -35.87 21.47 31.34
C ALA A 931 -37.35 21.33 30.88
N ASP A 932 -37.79 20.32 30.12
CA ASP A 932 -37.88 18.91 30.52
C ASP A 932 -38.66 18.10 29.44
N ARG A 933 -38.43 16.78 29.35
CA ARG A 933 -39.33 15.68 28.87
C ARG A 933 -40.39 15.96 27.76
N SER A 934 -40.49 15.20 26.65
CA SER A 934 -40.60 13.72 26.61
C SER A 934 -40.91 13.17 25.20
N ALA A 935 -40.54 11.91 24.97
CA ALA A 935 -41.12 10.87 24.09
C ALA A 935 -41.92 11.24 22.80
N ALA A 936 -41.32 10.92 21.64
CA ALA A 936 -41.70 9.88 20.65
C ALA A 936 -43.10 9.18 20.69
N PRO A 937 -43.54 8.46 19.63
CA PRO A 937 -43.14 8.45 18.19
C PRO A 937 -44.35 8.52 17.20
N ASP A 938 -44.13 8.54 15.88
CA ASP A 938 -44.50 7.44 14.94
C ASP A 938 -44.36 7.81 13.42
N GLN A 939 -43.92 6.82 12.62
CA GLN A 939 -44.24 6.49 11.20
C GLN A 939 -44.28 7.62 10.13
N ARG A 940 -43.63 7.49 8.96
CA ARG A 940 -43.28 6.28 8.18
C ARG A 940 -41.92 6.38 7.51
#